data_AF-A0A3D9MQ61-F1
#
_entry.id   AF-A0A3D9MQ61-F1
#
_cell.length_a   1.000
_cell.length_b   1.000
_cell.length_c   1.000
_cell.angle_alpha   90.00
_cell.angle_beta   90.00
_cell.angle_gamma   90.00
#
_symmetry.space_group_name_H-M   'P 1'
#
loop_
_entity.id
_entity.type
_entity.pdbx_description
1 polymer ?
#
loop_
_entity_poly.entity_id
_entity_poly.type
_entity_poly.pdbx_seq_one_letter_code
_entity_poly.pdbx_strand_id
1 'polypeptide(L)'
;MNRLSSVVTAIQSHYDVVVVGSGYGGGIAASRMARAGRRVCVLERGREFMAGEFPRTPFQGTEEVQYNTALAHIGSPLALLEVHVNDDVNAVVGCGLGGTSLINANVALEADPRLWDDPRWPAALRADKAGRDKGYADARAMLQPSPVPPSYPALPKLQALEKSAQALGMEDQFSRPEITVTFVDRTNAAGVEQKACVGCGDCNSGCNYDAKNSTHMNYLPDAVAHGAQIFTGTAVHSVLRDAATGKWIVGYQLVSLGRESFGAPDLFVSADIVIVSAGTIGSTALLLRSRKQGLSVSNLLGKHFTGNGDVLAFAYNTEPVINGVGWGAHEKGEIPPVGPTITGLIDHRGTPNVRDGYVIEEGSLAGPVGAALVGLLGAAAPIEGVDVAPRSFEEQLAYDARVATSFLRGPYHGALHHTQSYLVMAHDDENGEIDVDDKGQPRIVWENAGKQPIFQAVEEVLKRATVPLGGKYMRNPISTDILGNRTVTVHPLGGCGMGEDAEHGVVDHMGRVFSGATGNAVHDGLYVMDGAVMPMSLGVNPLLTISALAERNCELLLATHPLNAAPAEGAAVTPTLPPPPTPQAASSSLTPSSPQKIGLHFTETMVGTYTPNVAGEAATSPMEFTLTVESEDLADMISNPQHLAQTAGTLTCPALSAQPMTISNGTFNLFVVNESDVDERNMNYRMTLNATEGKTYFLSGKKVITRTSPINLWEQTNTLYAEVRESAQADAPLLGKATLIITPENFLKQQRTLEVTHAPDLKTRLEWTLKFGKFFAGVLFTEYGGVAAPLQYFDPKAEPRLKRALRAPAPQIVFFDTPDGTKLRLTRYHDPARKAARPVLLIHGSGVSSRIYSTDLIATNMVEYLFAAGYDVWLVDLRVSIEMPSVFVPTNVDKVAREDIPSAVAKIRELTGVPEIQALGHCMGGVALTMSLLYGLEGVRSVFISQVSAHPVPGTLEKIKAGLHIPDFMENLGLMDVTAYTEHKSWPQNLLDEALKFYPLNHKEGCGNPICHRATFLYGLLYEHEQLNQTLHSNLQEILGVHDVGVFKHLATMVRAHKVVDAEGKDVYLTGTDGMKGLEGMRRPIGFIHGDKNETYLPISTQLTYEMLVKQFPEQPYERTIIPGYGHIDCIFGKNAAVDVYPVIVKYLDAH
;
A
#
# COMPACT_ATOMS: atom_id res chain seq x y z
N MET A 1 17.01 8.90 -15.05
CA MET A 1 17.29 8.47 -13.66
C MET A 1 16.00 7.88 -13.10
N ASN A 2 16.06 6.79 -12.31
CA ASN A 2 14.89 6.30 -11.59
C ASN A 2 14.64 7.18 -10.35
N ARG A 3 13.40 7.19 -9.84
CA ARG A 3 13.10 7.82 -8.55
C ARG A 3 13.93 7.19 -7.44
N LEU A 4 14.47 8.02 -6.56
CA LEU A 4 15.30 7.70 -5.40
C LEU A 4 14.45 7.40 -4.16
N SER A 5 13.24 7.96 -4.07
CA SER A 5 12.36 7.75 -2.93
C SER A 5 11.90 6.29 -2.80
N SER A 6 11.92 5.80 -1.56
CA SER A 6 11.36 4.54 -1.10
C SER A 6 9.91 4.74 -0.65
N VAL A 7 9.09 3.69 -0.71
CA VAL A 7 7.72 3.72 -0.16
C VAL A 7 7.74 3.85 1.36
N VAL A 8 6.83 4.65 1.92
CA VAL A 8 6.79 4.97 3.35
C VAL A 8 6.55 3.75 4.25
N THR A 9 5.90 2.72 3.71
CA THR A 9 5.67 1.44 4.40
C THR A 9 6.95 0.61 4.58
N ALA A 10 8.04 0.94 3.88
CA ALA A 10 9.36 0.30 4.01
C ALA A 10 10.25 0.92 5.11
N ILE A 11 9.76 1.93 5.84
CA ILE A 11 10.46 2.48 7.00
C ILE A 11 10.60 1.38 8.07
N GLN A 12 11.84 1.10 8.46
CA GLN A 12 12.15 0.17 9.55
C GLN A 12 11.92 0.82 10.91
N SER A 13 11.73 0.01 11.95
CA SER A 13 11.58 0.51 13.33
C SER A 13 12.85 1.16 13.89
N HIS A 14 14.02 0.81 13.32
CA HIS A 14 15.32 1.29 13.79
C HIS A 14 16.38 1.41 12.68
N TYR A 15 17.15 2.50 12.70
CA TYR A 15 18.30 2.76 11.83
C TYR A 15 19.54 3.13 12.63
N ASP A 16 20.73 2.92 12.03
CA ASP A 16 21.97 3.38 12.67
C ASP A 16 22.03 4.92 12.62
N VAL A 17 21.60 5.52 11.50
CA VAL A 17 21.55 6.97 11.32
C VAL A 17 20.22 7.39 10.71
N VAL A 18 19.55 8.37 11.32
CA VAL A 18 18.45 9.12 10.69
C VAL A 18 18.93 10.52 10.34
N VAL A 19 18.75 10.91 9.08
CA VAL A 19 19.03 12.26 8.57
C VAL A 19 17.69 12.95 8.32
N VAL A 20 17.48 14.11 8.94
CA VAL A 20 16.25 14.91 8.78
C VAL A 20 16.50 16.02 7.78
N GLY A 21 15.85 15.94 6.62
CA GLY A 21 16.04 16.87 5.49
C GLY A 21 17.12 16.41 4.51
N SER A 22 16.95 16.78 3.24
CA SER A 22 17.76 16.29 2.11
C SER A 22 18.51 17.38 1.34
N GLY A 23 18.70 18.55 1.95
CA GLY A 23 19.49 19.66 1.40
C GLY A 23 21.00 19.35 1.32
N TYR A 24 21.84 20.38 1.24
CA TYR A 24 23.32 20.22 1.20
C TYR A 24 23.85 19.37 2.37
N GLY A 25 23.59 19.80 3.60
CA GLY A 25 24.00 19.07 4.80
C GLY A 25 23.48 17.64 4.85
N GLY A 26 22.18 17.47 4.61
CA GLY A 26 21.51 16.17 4.70
C GLY A 26 21.94 15.19 3.61
N GLY A 27 22.06 15.64 2.36
CA GLY A 27 22.55 14.82 1.26
C GLY A 27 23.99 14.35 1.49
N ILE A 28 24.87 15.25 1.94
CA ILE A 28 26.27 14.93 2.27
C ILE A 28 26.31 13.91 3.40
N ALA A 29 25.61 14.18 4.51
CA ALA A 29 25.55 13.27 5.65
C ALA A 29 25.04 11.88 5.25
N ALA A 30 23.95 11.81 4.47
CA ALA A 30 23.42 10.54 4.00
C ALA A 30 24.43 9.76 3.14
N SER A 31 25.09 10.44 2.18
CA SER A 31 26.13 9.84 1.33
C SER A 31 27.29 9.31 2.16
N ARG A 32 27.84 10.12 3.06
CA ARG A 32 29.03 9.76 3.84
C ARG A 32 28.74 8.64 4.85
N MET A 33 27.59 8.69 5.52
CA MET A 33 27.19 7.62 6.45
C MET A 33 26.90 6.31 5.72
N ALA A 34 26.23 6.35 4.55
CA ALA A 34 25.95 5.15 3.76
C ALA A 34 27.22 4.53 3.19
N ARG A 35 28.15 5.35 2.65
CA ARG A 35 29.49 4.90 2.22
C ARG A 35 30.30 4.27 3.34
N ALA A 36 30.10 4.74 4.58
CA ALA A 36 30.69 4.14 5.76
C ALA A 36 29.99 2.84 6.20
N GLY A 37 29.02 2.32 5.45
CA GLY A 37 28.33 1.06 5.74
C GLY A 37 27.24 1.15 6.81
N ARG A 38 26.76 2.36 7.14
CA ARG A 38 25.66 2.56 8.08
C ARG A 38 24.31 2.32 7.41
N ARG A 39 23.33 1.80 8.15
CA ARG A 39 21.92 1.80 7.75
C ARG A 39 21.35 3.20 7.92
N VAL A 40 21.17 3.91 6.81
CA VAL A 40 20.75 5.31 6.78
C VAL A 40 19.30 5.44 6.34
N CYS A 41 18.54 6.24 7.09
CA CYS A 41 17.20 6.70 6.72
C CYS A 41 17.22 8.22 6.53
N VAL A 42 16.76 8.71 5.38
CA VAL A 42 16.56 10.14 5.12
C VAL A 42 15.07 10.45 5.14
N LEU A 43 14.66 11.38 5.99
CA LEU A 43 13.27 11.85 6.09
C LEU A 43 13.15 13.24 5.45
N GLU A 44 12.44 13.34 4.33
CA GLU A 44 12.23 14.58 3.58
C GLU A 44 10.75 14.95 3.57
N ARG A 45 10.42 16.19 3.93
CA ARG A 45 9.03 16.67 3.94
C ARG A 45 8.49 16.81 2.51
N GLY A 46 9.27 17.36 1.60
CA GLY A 46 8.84 17.65 0.23
C GLY A 46 8.79 16.42 -0.68
N ARG A 47 8.38 16.65 -1.94
CA ARG A 47 8.29 15.62 -2.99
C ARG A 47 9.61 15.44 -3.72
N GLU A 48 9.75 14.31 -4.40
CA GLU A 48 10.81 14.13 -5.38
C GLU A 48 10.39 14.70 -6.73
N PHE A 49 11.17 15.66 -7.25
CA PHE A 49 10.93 16.31 -8.54
C PHE A 49 11.98 15.85 -9.56
N MET A 50 11.52 15.34 -10.70
CA MET A 50 12.38 14.97 -11.83
C MET A 50 12.47 16.10 -12.86
N ALA A 51 13.51 16.09 -13.69
CA ALA A 51 13.54 16.96 -14.87
C ALA A 51 12.30 16.70 -15.76
N GLY A 52 11.62 17.78 -16.14
CA GLY A 52 10.32 17.75 -16.82
C GLY A 52 9.13 17.99 -15.88
N GLU A 53 9.30 17.81 -14.57
CA GLU A 53 8.23 18.00 -13.56
C GLU A 53 8.27 19.38 -12.91
N PHE A 54 9.36 20.15 -13.06
CA PHE A 54 9.43 21.50 -12.51
C PHE A 54 8.51 22.47 -13.28
N PRO A 55 7.89 23.45 -12.60
CA PRO A 55 6.90 24.32 -13.21
C PRO A 55 7.48 25.10 -14.40
N ARG A 56 6.74 25.11 -15.53
CA ARG A 56 7.10 25.85 -16.75
C ARG A 56 6.14 27.00 -17.05
N THR A 57 4.93 26.95 -16.51
CA THR A 57 3.90 27.98 -16.70
C THR A 57 3.59 28.73 -15.41
N PRO A 58 3.06 29.96 -15.45
CA PRO A 58 2.65 30.68 -14.24
C PRO A 58 1.60 29.95 -13.40
N PHE A 59 0.70 29.20 -14.04
CA PHE A 59 -0.32 28.39 -13.34
C PHE A 59 0.33 27.27 -12.53
N GLN A 60 1.19 26.46 -13.16
CA GLN A 60 1.99 25.45 -12.46
C GLN A 60 2.87 26.07 -11.38
N GLY A 61 3.46 27.24 -11.64
CA GLY A 61 4.23 27.98 -10.65
C GLY A 61 3.41 28.32 -9.40
N THR A 62 2.13 28.69 -9.56
CA THR A 62 1.24 29.02 -8.44
C THR A 62 0.89 27.79 -7.60
N GLU A 63 0.74 26.61 -8.23
CA GLU A 63 0.52 25.33 -7.54
C GLU A 63 1.75 24.88 -6.72
N GLU A 64 2.95 25.35 -7.12
CA GLU A 64 4.24 24.98 -6.52
C GLU A 64 4.80 26.03 -5.54
N VAL A 65 3.97 26.97 -5.09
CA VAL A 65 4.31 27.91 -4.02
C VAL A 65 3.40 27.72 -2.82
N GLN A 66 4.00 27.71 -1.63
CA GLN A 66 3.30 27.73 -0.34
C GLN A 66 3.77 28.92 0.50
N TYR A 67 2.84 29.50 1.26
CA TYR A 67 3.07 30.65 2.11
C TYR A 67 2.84 30.28 3.56
N ASN A 68 3.84 30.54 4.40
CA ASN A 68 3.75 30.40 5.84
C ASN A 68 3.57 31.80 6.44
N THR A 69 2.32 32.16 6.77
CA THR A 69 1.95 33.47 7.32
C THR A 69 1.56 33.34 8.80
N ALA A 70 1.52 34.46 9.54
CA ALA A 70 1.06 34.48 10.92
C ALA A 70 -0.38 33.95 11.13
N LEU A 71 -1.25 34.08 10.11
CA LEU A 71 -2.65 33.67 10.19
C LEU A 71 -2.85 32.21 9.78
N ALA A 72 -2.20 31.79 8.69
CA ALA A 72 -2.40 30.49 8.08
C ALA A 72 -1.23 30.06 7.21
N HIS A 73 -1.14 28.74 7.00
CA HIS A 73 -0.38 28.14 5.91
C HIS A 73 -1.29 28.06 4.67
N ILE A 74 -0.81 28.56 3.53
CA ILE A 74 -1.57 28.66 2.27
C ILE A 74 -0.81 27.91 1.17
N GLY A 75 -1.53 27.10 0.39
CA GLY A 75 -0.95 26.25 -0.64
C GLY A 75 -0.66 24.84 -0.13
N SER A 76 -0.11 23.99 -1.00
CA SER A 76 0.23 22.62 -0.61
C SER A 76 1.46 22.61 0.32
N PRO A 77 1.47 21.89 1.45
CA PRO A 77 2.67 21.72 2.27
C PRO A 77 3.82 21.00 1.53
N LEU A 78 3.50 20.37 0.40
CA LEU A 78 4.43 19.66 -0.49
C LEU A 78 4.86 20.48 -1.73
N ALA A 79 4.47 21.75 -1.82
CA ALA A 79 4.83 22.65 -2.90
C ALA A 79 6.33 22.99 -2.88
N LEU A 80 6.95 23.12 -4.07
CA LEU A 80 8.40 23.28 -4.23
C LEU A 80 9.01 24.49 -3.50
N LEU A 81 8.34 25.65 -3.49
CA LEU A 81 8.85 26.86 -2.84
C LEU A 81 8.02 27.19 -1.60
N GLU A 82 8.68 27.31 -0.44
CA GLU A 82 8.06 27.84 0.77
C GLU A 82 8.53 29.28 1.03
N VAL A 83 7.57 30.18 1.19
CA VAL A 83 7.78 31.58 1.55
C VAL A 83 7.34 31.78 2.99
N HIS A 84 8.30 32.03 3.88
CA HIS A 84 8.02 32.48 5.25
C HIS A 84 7.76 33.98 5.22
N VAL A 85 6.52 34.38 5.50
CA VAL A 85 6.08 35.77 5.49
C VAL A 85 6.04 36.29 6.93
N ASN A 86 6.93 37.22 7.25
CA ASN A 86 7.01 37.85 8.58
C ASN A 86 6.97 39.39 8.46
N ASP A 87 7.02 40.07 9.59
CA ASP A 87 6.81 41.52 9.65
C ASP A 87 7.93 42.33 8.98
N ASP A 88 9.19 41.95 9.18
CA ASP A 88 10.38 42.65 8.68
C ASP A 88 11.26 41.81 7.72
N VAL A 89 11.26 40.47 7.85
CA VAL A 89 12.12 39.58 7.05
C VAL A 89 11.32 38.40 6.50
N ASN A 90 11.22 38.32 5.19
CA ASN A 90 10.70 37.15 4.50
C ASN A 90 11.85 36.22 4.10
N ALA A 91 11.62 34.91 4.13
CA ALA A 91 12.60 33.93 3.69
C ALA A 91 11.98 32.98 2.65
N VAL A 92 12.73 32.67 1.59
CA VAL A 92 12.31 31.73 0.55
C VAL A 92 13.23 30.51 0.58
N VAL A 93 12.63 29.33 0.72
CA VAL A 93 13.35 28.05 0.81
C VAL A 93 12.75 27.00 -0.11
N GLY A 94 13.55 26.00 -0.50
CA GLY A 94 13.06 24.87 -1.31
C GLY A 94 12.55 23.73 -0.44
N CYS A 95 11.43 23.13 -0.85
CA CYS A 95 10.79 21.97 -0.23
C CYS A 95 10.70 20.83 -1.24
N GLY A 96 11.55 19.81 -1.08
CA GLY A 96 11.64 18.70 -2.03
C GLY A 96 12.90 17.87 -1.79
N LEU A 97 12.98 16.70 -2.43
CA LEU A 97 14.16 15.83 -2.34
C LEU A 97 15.37 16.52 -2.99
N GLY A 98 16.23 17.10 -2.15
CA GLY A 98 17.34 17.97 -2.53
C GLY A 98 17.30 19.37 -1.88
N GLY A 99 16.20 19.72 -1.22
CA GLY A 99 15.97 21.01 -0.56
C GLY A 99 16.17 22.21 -1.49
N THR A 100 16.72 23.31 -0.95
CA THR A 100 16.98 24.54 -1.71
C THR A 100 17.98 24.34 -2.87
N SER A 101 18.73 23.22 -2.95
CA SER A 101 19.55 22.94 -4.14
C SER A 101 18.72 22.80 -5.42
N LEU A 102 17.43 22.46 -5.30
CA LEU A 102 16.50 22.39 -6.43
C LEU A 102 16.23 23.78 -7.03
N ILE A 103 16.16 24.83 -6.22
CA ILE A 103 15.72 26.19 -6.62
C ILE A 103 16.78 27.30 -6.45
N ASN A 104 17.99 26.99 -6.00
CA ASN A 104 19.04 28.01 -5.89
C ASN A 104 19.65 28.41 -7.26
N ALA A 105 20.55 29.38 -7.25
CA ALA A 105 21.21 29.86 -8.45
C ALA A 105 22.62 29.25 -8.70
N ASN A 106 22.98 28.18 -7.98
CA ASN A 106 24.18 27.34 -8.17
C ASN A 106 25.56 27.94 -7.81
N VAL A 107 25.63 29.16 -7.30
CA VAL A 107 26.92 29.84 -7.07
C VAL A 107 27.72 29.22 -5.93
N ALA A 108 28.93 28.74 -6.23
CA ALA A 108 29.83 28.04 -5.30
C ALA A 108 31.03 28.93 -4.94
N LEU A 109 30.81 29.93 -4.07
CA LEU A 109 31.85 30.82 -3.56
C LEU A 109 32.33 30.38 -2.18
N GLU A 110 33.63 30.56 -1.93
CA GLU A 110 34.21 30.38 -0.60
C GLU A 110 33.99 31.64 0.24
N ALA A 111 33.72 31.43 1.54
CA ALA A 111 33.65 32.53 2.50
C ALA A 111 35.00 33.26 2.58
N ASP A 112 34.98 34.56 2.88
CA ASP A 112 36.22 35.31 3.05
C ASP A 112 37.07 34.68 4.18
N PRO A 113 38.34 34.32 3.93
CA PRO A 113 39.16 33.62 4.92
C PRO A 113 39.30 34.35 6.27
N ARG A 114 39.18 35.68 6.28
CA ARG A 114 39.27 36.51 7.50
C ARG A 114 38.08 36.29 8.44
N LEU A 115 36.94 35.79 7.93
CA LEU A 115 35.78 35.46 8.77
C LEU A 115 36.08 34.30 9.72
N TRP A 116 37.01 33.39 9.37
CA TRP A 116 37.41 32.28 10.25
C TRP A 116 38.18 32.73 11.48
N ASP A 117 38.71 33.95 11.51
CA ASP A 117 39.42 34.50 12.68
C ASP A 117 38.46 35.06 13.73
N ASP A 118 37.17 35.21 13.41
CA ASP A 118 36.15 35.70 14.33
C ASP A 118 35.95 34.73 15.51
N PRO A 119 36.02 35.19 16.77
CA PRO A 119 35.98 34.33 17.95
C PRO A 119 34.61 33.64 18.17
N ARG A 120 33.55 34.04 17.45
CA ARG A 120 32.28 33.30 17.46
C ARG A 120 32.43 31.90 16.89
N TRP A 121 33.38 31.69 15.99
CA TRP A 121 33.75 30.33 15.58
C TRP A 121 34.52 29.62 16.71
N PRO A 122 34.18 28.37 17.05
CA PRO A 122 34.86 27.62 18.10
C PRO A 122 36.36 27.51 17.84
N ALA A 123 37.17 27.57 18.90
CA ALA A 123 38.64 27.56 18.79
C ALA A 123 39.15 26.31 18.04
N ALA A 124 38.53 25.16 18.28
CA ALA A 124 38.84 23.91 17.60
C ALA A 124 38.61 23.97 16.07
N LEU A 125 37.52 24.62 15.63
CA LEU A 125 37.27 24.82 14.20
C LEU A 125 38.27 25.80 13.60
N ARG A 126 38.55 26.92 14.29
CA ARG A 126 39.50 27.95 13.81
C ARG A 126 40.91 27.38 13.61
N ALA A 127 41.38 26.58 14.57
CA ALA A 127 42.68 25.90 14.50
C ALA A 127 42.76 24.84 13.38
N ASP A 128 41.63 24.24 13.00
CA ASP A 128 41.57 23.16 12.02
C ASP A 128 41.42 23.66 10.58
N LYS A 129 42.41 24.44 10.10
CA LYS A 129 42.41 24.91 8.71
C LYS A 129 42.45 23.75 7.71
N ALA A 130 43.22 22.71 8.00
CA ALA A 130 43.36 21.56 7.11
C ALA A 130 42.04 20.81 6.91
N GLY A 131 41.25 20.61 7.97
CA GLY A 131 39.91 20.01 7.86
C GLY A 131 38.94 20.89 7.08
N ARG A 132 38.97 22.22 7.26
CA ARG A 132 38.15 23.15 6.46
C ARG A 132 38.51 23.10 4.97
N ASP A 133 39.80 23.21 4.65
CA ASP A 133 40.30 23.16 3.27
C ASP A 133 39.94 21.81 2.60
N LYS A 134 40.06 20.71 3.34
CA LYS A 134 39.67 19.38 2.87
C LYS A 134 38.16 19.31 2.60
N GLY A 135 37.32 19.82 3.50
CA GLY A 135 35.87 19.87 3.31
C GLY A 135 35.49 20.64 2.04
N TYR A 136 36.13 21.77 1.78
CA TYR A 136 35.94 22.52 0.52
C TYR A 136 36.36 21.69 -0.70
N ALA A 137 37.51 21.01 -0.64
CA ALA A 137 37.99 20.17 -1.73
C ALA A 137 37.03 19.00 -2.03
N ASP A 138 36.53 18.31 -1.01
CA ASP A 138 35.60 17.19 -1.14
C ASP A 138 34.25 17.66 -1.72
N ALA A 139 33.73 18.79 -1.22
CA ALA A 139 32.51 19.40 -1.75
C ALA A 139 32.66 19.77 -3.24
N ARG A 140 33.80 20.37 -3.62
CA ARG A 140 34.10 20.69 -5.03
C ARG A 140 34.22 19.44 -5.90
N ALA A 141 34.78 18.35 -5.38
CA ALA A 141 34.92 17.10 -6.12
C ALA A 141 33.56 16.50 -6.50
N MET A 142 32.56 16.58 -5.62
CA MET A 142 31.22 16.04 -5.87
C MET A 142 30.30 17.03 -6.62
N LEU A 143 30.28 18.30 -6.20
CA LEU A 143 29.43 19.35 -6.81
C LEU A 143 29.96 19.82 -8.18
N GLN A 144 31.25 19.60 -8.44
CA GLN A 144 31.94 19.91 -9.69
C GLN A 144 31.61 21.32 -10.26
N PRO A 145 31.74 22.38 -9.45
CA PRO A 145 31.40 23.73 -9.90
C PRO A 145 32.35 24.17 -11.01
N SER A 146 31.85 24.96 -11.96
CA SER A 146 32.64 25.52 -13.06
C SER A 146 32.06 26.86 -13.53
N PRO A 147 32.89 27.81 -14.01
CA PRO A 147 32.38 29.06 -14.54
C PRO A 147 31.72 28.85 -15.91
N VAL A 148 30.83 29.76 -16.30
CA VAL A 148 30.26 29.77 -17.66
C VAL A 148 31.41 29.90 -18.67
N PRO A 149 31.57 28.94 -19.61
CA PRO A 149 32.75 28.89 -20.46
C PRO A 149 32.83 30.10 -21.40
N PRO A 150 34.03 30.58 -21.77
CA PRO A 150 34.19 31.66 -22.75
C PRO A 150 33.52 31.37 -24.11
N SER A 151 33.39 30.09 -24.47
CA SER A 151 32.71 29.62 -25.69
C SER A 151 31.17 29.65 -25.60
N TYR A 152 30.59 29.93 -24.43
CA TYR A 152 29.14 30.08 -24.29
C TYR A 152 28.65 31.30 -25.08
N PRO A 153 27.43 31.30 -25.64
CA PRO A 153 26.88 32.46 -26.33
C PRO A 153 26.97 33.75 -25.49
N ALA A 154 27.15 34.89 -26.15
CA ALA A 154 27.15 36.19 -25.47
C ALA A 154 25.80 36.41 -24.78
N LEU A 155 25.84 36.73 -23.48
CA LEU A 155 24.66 36.91 -22.65
C LEU A 155 24.48 38.41 -22.35
N PRO A 156 23.36 39.04 -22.75
CA PRO A 156 23.20 40.49 -22.58
C PRO A 156 23.21 40.94 -21.12
N LYS A 157 22.62 40.17 -20.20
CA LYS A 157 22.68 40.40 -18.75
C LYS A 157 24.11 40.43 -18.17
N LEU A 158 25.00 39.60 -18.69
CA LEU A 158 26.41 39.57 -18.27
C LEU A 158 27.14 40.82 -18.74
N GLN A 159 26.91 41.23 -19.99
CA GLN A 159 27.49 42.45 -20.57
C GLN A 159 26.97 43.71 -19.86
N ALA A 160 25.71 43.71 -19.43
CA ALA A 160 25.16 44.78 -18.61
C ALA A 160 25.88 44.88 -17.27
N LEU A 161 26.09 43.76 -16.56
CA LEU A 161 26.85 43.77 -15.30
C LEU A 161 28.31 44.21 -15.49
N GLU A 162 28.97 43.80 -16.59
CA GLU A 162 30.31 44.26 -16.94
C GLU A 162 30.36 45.78 -17.13
N LYS A 163 29.35 46.35 -17.81
CA LYS A 163 29.21 47.80 -17.98
C LYS A 163 28.98 48.51 -16.63
N SER A 164 28.18 47.92 -15.75
CA SER A 164 28.00 48.40 -14.38
C SER A 164 29.31 48.38 -13.59
N ALA A 165 30.10 47.30 -13.69
CA ALA A 165 31.40 47.19 -13.03
C ALA A 165 32.38 48.29 -13.47
N GLN A 166 32.48 48.55 -14.78
CA GLN A 166 33.31 49.62 -15.34
C GLN A 166 32.89 51.00 -14.82
N ALA A 167 31.58 51.28 -14.74
CA ALA A 167 31.08 52.57 -14.24
C ALA A 167 31.32 52.76 -12.73
N LEU A 168 31.41 51.65 -11.97
CA LEU A 168 31.76 51.66 -10.56
C LEU A 168 33.28 51.75 -10.31
N GLY A 169 34.11 51.62 -11.35
CA GLY A 169 35.57 51.49 -11.22
C GLY A 169 35.97 50.16 -10.57
N MET A 170 35.21 49.10 -10.86
CA MET A 170 35.35 47.75 -10.31
C MET A 170 35.54 46.71 -11.43
N GLU A 171 36.09 47.10 -12.57
CA GLU A 171 36.32 46.19 -13.70
C GLU A 171 37.29 45.04 -13.36
N ASP A 172 38.21 45.27 -12.42
CA ASP A 172 39.16 44.27 -11.92
C ASP A 172 38.53 43.27 -10.93
N GLN A 173 37.35 43.60 -10.41
CA GLN A 173 36.55 42.79 -9.49
C GLN A 173 35.41 42.06 -10.22
N PHE A 174 35.24 42.29 -11.53
CA PHE A 174 34.25 41.60 -12.34
C PHE A 174 34.76 40.23 -12.81
N SER A 175 33.97 39.18 -12.58
CA SER A 175 34.32 37.82 -13.00
C SER A 175 33.09 36.95 -13.28
N ARG A 176 33.32 35.74 -13.81
CA ARG A 176 32.29 34.70 -13.90
C ARG A 176 32.48 33.75 -12.71
N PRO A 177 31.53 33.67 -11.77
CA PRO A 177 31.68 32.81 -10.61
C PRO A 177 31.60 31.33 -11.02
N GLU A 178 32.18 30.46 -10.21
CA GLU A 178 31.98 29.03 -10.37
C GLU A 178 30.56 28.65 -9.94
N ILE A 179 29.86 27.91 -10.81
CA ILE A 179 28.49 27.46 -10.56
C ILE A 179 28.37 25.95 -10.72
N THR A 180 27.50 25.31 -9.93
CA THR A 180 27.20 23.87 -9.99
C THR A 180 26.28 23.51 -11.17
N VAL A 181 26.71 23.85 -12.39
CA VAL A 181 26.01 23.61 -13.65
C VAL A 181 26.95 22.93 -14.64
N THR A 182 26.43 21.92 -15.33
CA THR A 182 27.16 21.15 -16.35
C THR A 182 26.99 21.81 -17.73
N PHE A 183 28.10 22.12 -18.39
CA PHE A 183 28.11 22.77 -19.73
C PHE A 183 28.45 21.83 -20.88
N VAL A 184 28.78 20.57 -20.57
CA VAL A 184 29.08 19.51 -21.55
C VAL A 184 28.38 18.23 -21.10
N ASP A 185 27.80 17.47 -22.03
CA ASP A 185 27.23 16.16 -21.71
C ASP A 185 28.30 15.27 -21.06
N ARG A 186 28.04 14.79 -19.85
CA ARG A 186 28.98 13.93 -19.09
C ARG A 186 28.27 13.15 -17.99
N THR A 187 28.92 12.09 -17.53
CA THR A 187 28.65 11.48 -16.22
C THR A 187 29.33 12.31 -15.13
N ASN A 188 28.61 12.65 -14.06
CA ASN A 188 29.15 13.40 -12.93
C ASN A 188 29.88 12.50 -11.91
N ALA A 189 30.41 13.10 -10.84
CA ALA A 189 31.17 12.39 -9.80
C ALA A 189 30.39 11.31 -9.04
N ALA A 190 29.06 11.37 -9.04
CA ALA A 190 28.19 10.37 -8.41
C ALA A 190 27.77 9.25 -9.39
N GLY A 191 28.27 9.25 -10.63
CA GLY A 191 27.87 8.27 -11.64
C GLY A 191 26.54 8.60 -12.34
N VAL A 192 26.04 9.82 -12.21
CA VAL A 192 24.78 10.28 -12.84
C VAL A 192 25.06 10.96 -14.17
N GLU A 193 24.34 10.54 -15.22
CA GLU A 193 24.34 11.21 -16.52
C GLU A 193 23.73 12.61 -16.44
N GLN A 194 24.47 13.63 -16.88
CA GLN A 194 24.03 15.02 -16.94
C GLN A 194 24.16 15.60 -18.35
N LYS A 195 23.23 16.47 -18.70
CA LYS A 195 23.22 17.17 -20.00
C LYS A 195 23.84 18.55 -19.91
N ALA A 196 24.36 19.02 -21.04
CA ALA A 196 24.86 20.38 -21.17
C ALA A 196 23.73 21.41 -20.98
N CYS A 197 24.02 22.47 -20.22
CA CYS A 197 23.11 23.58 -19.99
C CYS A 197 22.67 24.25 -21.30
N VAL A 198 21.36 24.24 -21.54
CA VAL A 198 20.75 24.86 -22.73
C VAL A 198 20.52 26.36 -22.60
N GLY A 199 20.78 26.94 -21.43
CA GLY A 199 20.68 28.38 -21.18
C GLY A 199 19.26 28.89 -20.99
N CYS A 200 18.38 28.09 -20.37
CA CYS A 200 16.97 28.45 -20.21
C CYS A 200 16.69 29.54 -19.17
N GLY A 201 17.59 29.82 -18.22
CA GLY A 201 17.39 30.86 -17.20
C GLY A 201 16.40 30.52 -16.07
N ASP A 202 15.87 29.29 -16.00
CA ASP A 202 14.83 28.89 -15.04
C ASP A 202 15.39 28.22 -13.76
N CYS A 203 16.67 28.40 -13.42
CA CYS A 203 17.29 27.63 -12.34
C CYS A 203 16.63 27.82 -10.96
N ASN A 204 15.97 28.97 -10.75
CA ASN A 204 15.27 29.30 -9.51
C ASN A 204 13.82 28.79 -9.39
N SER A 205 13.31 28.11 -10.41
CA SER A 205 12.09 27.28 -10.33
C SER A 205 12.38 25.80 -10.56
N GLY A 206 13.65 25.41 -10.67
CA GLY A 206 14.09 24.04 -10.95
C GLY A 206 14.53 23.81 -12.40
N CYS A 207 15.46 22.87 -12.60
CA CYS A 207 16.06 22.60 -13.91
C CYS A 207 15.34 21.44 -14.61
N ASN A 208 14.65 21.72 -15.70
CA ASN A 208 13.97 20.72 -16.54
C ASN A 208 14.88 20.03 -17.58
N TYR A 209 16.20 20.21 -17.50
CA TYR A 209 17.15 19.78 -18.53
C TYR A 209 18.36 19.00 -17.98
N ASP A 210 18.29 18.48 -16.76
CA ASP A 210 19.35 17.65 -16.12
C ASP A 210 20.75 18.30 -16.00
N ALA A 211 20.89 19.59 -16.30
CA ALA A 211 22.18 20.28 -16.32
C ALA A 211 22.62 20.78 -14.94
N LYS A 212 21.68 20.99 -14.02
CA LYS A 212 21.95 21.51 -12.67
C LYS A 212 22.46 20.37 -11.78
N ASN A 213 23.67 20.49 -11.23
CA ASN A 213 24.26 19.48 -10.35
C ASN A 213 23.82 19.68 -8.88
N SER A 214 22.51 19.62 -8.64
CA SER A 214 21.89 19.70 -7.31
C SER A 214 22.19 18.46 -6.47
N THR A 215 21.87 18.46 -5.17
CA THR A 215 22.08 17.27 -4.31
C THR A 215 21.28 16.06 -4.77
N HIS A 216 20.13 16.30 -5.41
CA HIS A 216 19.32 15.30 -6.10
C HIS A 216 20.04 14.62 -7.28
N MET A 217 21.05 15.27 -7.85
CA MET A 217 21.85 14.74 -8.97
C MET A 217 23.21 14.19 -8.55
N ASN A 218 23.62 14.34 -7.28
CA ASN A 218 24.93 13.87 -6.80
C ASN A 218 24.87 13.08 -5.49
N TYR A 219 24.91 13.74 -4.32
CA TYR A 219 25.02 13.11 -3.01
C TYR A 219 23.86 12.17 -2.69
N LEU A 220 22.62 12.49 -3.07
CA LEU A 220 21.47 11.62 -2.79
C LEU A 220 21.48 10.34 -3.64
N PRO A 221 21.69 10.39 -4.98
CA PRO A 221 21.96 9.20 -5.78
C PRO A 221 23.11 8.35 -5.22
N ASP A 222 24.20 9.00 -4.80
CA ASP A 222 25.34 8.32 -4.18
C ASP A 222 24.97 7.62 -2.86
N ALA A 223 24.16 8.25 -2.01
CA ALA A 223 23.67 7.66 -0.77
C ALA A 223 22.82 6.41 -1.05
N VAL A 224 21.89 6.48 -2.00
CA VAL A 224 21.03 5.34 -2.40
C VAL A 224 21.88 4.22 -3.00
N ALA A 225 22.87 4.54 -3.82
CA ALA A 225 23.79 3.56 -4.39
C ALA A 225 24.58 2.79 -3.30
N HIS A 226 24.73 3.35 -2.11
CA HIS A 226 25.36 2.72 -0.94
C HIS A 226 24.37 2.25 0.13
N GLY A 227 23.06 2.14 -0.20
CA GLY A 227 22.06 1.51 0.64
C GLY A 227 21.26 2.43 1.57
N ALA A 228 21.36 3.75 1.44
CA ALA A 228 20.46 4.66 2.14
C ALA A 228 19.02 4.51 1.62
N GLN A 229 18.05 4.54 2.54
CA GLN A 229 16.63 4.64 2.22
C GLN A 229 16.17 6.09 2.39
N ILE A 230 15.39 6.59 1.44
CA ILE A 230 14.90 7.97 1.42
C ILE A 230 13.38 7.95 1.42
N PHE A 231 12.73 8.67 2.32
CA PHE A 231 11.28 8.75 2.42
C PHE A 231 10.84 10.21 2.25
N THR A 232 10.04 10.46 1.22
CA THR A 232 9.47 11.79 0.92
C THR A 232 8.07 11.94 1.52
N GLY A 233 7.59 13.17 1.69
CA GLY A 233 6.30 13.39 2.37
C GLY A 233 6.35 13.15 3.87
N THR A 234 7.54 13.09 4.49
CA THR A 234 7.74 12.81 5.91
C THR A 234 8.15 14.08 6.66
N ALA A 235 7.22 14.72 7.36
CA ALA A 235 7.47 15.91 8.16
C ALA A 235 7.91 15.52 9.59
N VAL A 236 9.16 15.82 9.96
CA VAL A 236 9.67 15.54 11.31
C VAL A 236 9.25 16.65 12.29
N HIS A 237 8.64 16.27 13.40
CA HIS A 237 8.08 17.18 14.39
C HIS A 237 8.88 17.24 15.68
N SER A 238 9.52 16.14 16.09
CA SER A 238 10.33 16.08 17.31
C SER A 238 11.51 15.10 17.20
N VAL A 239 12.56 15.39 17.97
CA VAL A 239 13.69 14.48 18.22
C VAL A 239 13.90 14.44 19.73
N LEU A 240 13.62 13.29 20.33
CA LEU A 240 13.73 13.08 21.77
C LEU A 240 14.60 11.87 22.05
N ARG A 241 15.20 11.83 23.25
CA ARG A 241 15.97 10.66 23.68
C ARG A 241 15.11 9.82 24.61
N ASP A 242 14.95 8.54 24.28
CA ASP A 242 14.25 7.61 25.15
C ASP A 242 15.18 7.17 26.29
N ALA A 243 14.72 7.36 27.53
CA ALA A 243 15.53 7.11 28.72
C ALA A 243 15.71 5.61 29.00
N ALA A 244 14.78 4.75 28.56
CA ALA A 244 14.82 3.32 28.83
C ALA A 244 15.77 2.58 27.88
N THR A 245 15.73 2.91 26.60
CA THR A 245 16.51 2.29 25.54
C THR A 245 17.82 3.02 25.24
N GLY A 246 17.92 4.30 25.61
CA GLY A 246 19.06 5.18 25.31
C GLY A 246 19.15 5.62 23.85
N LYS A 247 18.15 5.27 23.02
CA LYS A 247 18.06 5.59 21.58
C LYS A 247 17.39 6.94 21.35
N TRP A 248 17.63 7.52 20.18
CA TRP A 248 16.88 8.68 19.70
C TRP A 248 15.56 8.23 19.08
N ILE A 249 14.49 8.96 19.36
CA ILE A 249 13.15 8.79 18.81
C ILE A 249 12.87 10.00 17.94
N VAL A 250 12.70 9.76 16.64
CA VAL A 250 12.37 10.79 15.64
C VAL A 250 10.88 10.69 15.35
N GLY A 251 10.11 11.64 15.86
CA GLY A 251 8.66 11.74 15.66
C GLY A 251 8.34 12.45 14.35
N TYR A 252 7.49 11.85 13.51
CA TYR A 252 7.15 12.38 12.19
C TYR A 252 5.70 12.14 11.78
N GLN A 253 5.23 12.91 10.80
CA GLN A 253 3.94 12.71 10.13
C GLN A 253 4.11 12.51 8.63
N LEU A 254 3.20 11.72 8.07
CA LEU A 254 3.06 11.54 6.63
C LEU A 254 2.11 12.59 6.08
N VAL A 255 2.64 13.51 5.29
CA VAL A 255 1.93 14.68 4.76
C VAL A 255 1.05 14.28 3.58
N SER A 256 -0.12 14.91 3.47
CA SER A 256 -1.07 14.73 2.37
C SER A 256 -1.70 13.33 2.23
N LEU A 257 -1.55 12.44 3.22
CA LEU A 257 -2.26 11.15 3.28
C LEU A 257 -3.61 11.22 4.02
N GLY A 258 -4.03 12.42 4.42
CA GLY A 258 -5.29 12.66 5.15
C GLY A 258 -5.27 12.27 6.64
N ARG A 259 -4.16 11.72 7.16
CA ARG A 259 -3.97 11.40 8.58
C ARG A 259 -4.28 12.58 9.52
N GLU A 260 -3.86 13.77 9.10
CA GLU A 260 -4.11 15.06 9.77
C GLU A 260 -5.60 15.28 10.10
N SER A 261 -6.50 14.90 9.19
CA SER A 261 -7.95 15.11 9.33
C SER A 261 -8.59 14.21 10.40
N PHE A 262 -7.87 13.17 10.81
CA PHE A 262 -8.23 12.26 11.89
C PHE A 262 -7.58 12.65 13.23
N GLY A 263 -6.72 13.68 13.28
CA GLY A 263 -5.96 14.00 14.49
C GLY A 263 -4.97 12.90 14.87
N ALA A 264 -4.45 12.17 13.87
CA ALA A 264 -3.59 11.01 14.09
C ALA A 264 -2.31 11.41 14.84
N PRO A 265 -1.86 10.62 15.84
CA PRO A 265 -0.57 10.83 16.47
C PRO A 265 0.61 10.73 15.49
N ASP A 266 1.72 11.35 15.86
CA ASP A 266 3.00 11.18 15.16
C ASP A 266 3.41 9.70 15.13
N LEU A 267 3.91 9.28 13.98
CA LEU A 267 4.69 8.06 13.85
C LEU A 267 6.08 8.30 14.48
N PHE A 268 6.81 7.23 14.76
CA PHE A 268 8.20 7.38 15.16
C PHE A 268 9.10 6.31 14.55
N VAL A 269 10.38 6.67 14.40
CA VAL A 269 11.48 5.75 14.10
C VAL A 269 12.59 5.96 15.12
N SER A 270 13.25 4.89 15.55
CA SER A 270 14.38 4.98 16.46
C SER A 270 15.72 5.04 15.74
N ALA A 271 16.72 5.69 16.33
CA ALA A 271 18.07 5.81 15.76
C ALA A 271 19.18 5.79 16.82
N ASP A 272 20.38 5.38 16.42
CA ASP A 272 21.59 5.59 17.24
C ASP A 272 22.11 7.02 17.10
N ILE A 273 22.06 7.57 15.89
CA ILE A 273 22.48 8.92 15.55
C ILE A 273 21.38 9.63 14.77
N VAL A 274 21.12 10.89 15.12
CA VAL A 274 20.23 11.80 14.39
C VAL A 274 21.03 12.99 13.89
N ILE A 275 20.98 13.23 12.58
CA ILE A 275 21.59 14.38 11.93
C ILE A 275 20.47 15.28 11.43
N VAL A 276 20.29 16.42 12.08
CA VAL A 276 19.31 17.43 11.72
C VAL A 276 19.88 18.31 10.59
N SER A 277 19.19 18.37 9.46
CA SER A 277 19.60 19.08 8.24
C SER A 277 18.38 19.60 7.46
N ALA A 278 17.37 20.07 8.19
CA ALA A 278 16.10 20.57 7.66
C ALA A 278 16.17 22.03 7.16
N GLY A 279 17.38 22.56 6.98
CA GLY A 279 17.65 23.95 6.66
C GLY A 279 17.55 24.85 7.90
N THR A 280 18.11 26.05 7.81
CA THR A 280 18.15 27.05 8.88
C THR A 280 16.85 27.16 9.69
N ILE A 281 15.74 27.38 8.99
CA ILE A 281 14.43 27.57 9.62
C ILE A 281 13.87 26.24 10.15
N GLY A 282 13.94 25.16 9.36
CA GLY A 282 13.39 23.86 9.72
C GLY A 282 14.11 23.21 10.90
N SER A 283 15.44 23.25 10.92
CA SER A 283 16.29 22.66 11.97
C SER A 283 16.11 23.39 13.29
N THR A 284 16.10 24.72 13.26
CA THR A 284 15.85 25.55 14.44
C THR A 284 14.44 25.30 14.99
N ALA A 285 13.42 25.29 14.13
CA ALA A 285 12.04 25.01 14.54
C ALA A 285 11.86 23.60 15.13
N LEU A 286 12.52 22.59 14.55
CA LEU A 286 12.48 21.22 15.06
C LEU A 286 13.06 21.13 16.48
N LEU A 287 14.22 21.73 16.72
CA LEU A 287 14.83 21.72 18.05
C LEU A 287 14.00 22.54 19.05
N LEU A 288 13.38 23.65 18.63
CA LEU A 288 12.49 24.45 19.48
C LEU A 288 11.23 23.66 19.90
N ARG A 289 10.60 22.93 18.96
CA ARG A 289 9.49 22.02 19.26
C ARG A 289 9.93 20.89 20.18
N SER A 290 11.10 20.30 19.92
CA SER A 290 11.67 19.23 20.76
C SER A 290 11.97 19.73 22.18
N ARG A 291 12.44 20.97 22.34
CA ARG A 291 12.63 21.64 23.64
C ARG A 291 11.33 21.78 24.42
N LYS A 292 10.23 22.20 23.76
CA LYS A 292 8.88 22.24 24.37
C LYS A 292 8.42 20.86 24.84
N GLN A 293 8.96 19.78 24.28
CA GLN A 293 8.68 18.39 24.65
C GLN A 293 9.72 17.76 25.61
N GLY A 294 10.70 18.53 26.09
CA GLY A 294 11.65 18.10 27.12
C GLY A 294 13.09 17.87 26.67
N LEU A 295 13.45 18.12 25.40
CA LEU A 295 14.84 18.12 24.97
C LEU A 295 15.60 19.30 25.62
N SER A 296 16.64 19.02 26.41
CA SER A 296 17.51 20.07 26.94
C SER A 296 18.45 20.59 25.85
N VAL A 297 18.51 21.91 25.64
CA VAL A 297 19.33 22.57 24.61
C VAL A 297 19.75 23.95 25.10
N SER A 298 20.75 24.55 24.45
CA SER A 298 21.21 25.91 24.75
C SER A 298 20.07 26.95 24.70
N ASN A 299 20.20 28.00 25.53
CA ASN A 299 19.32 29.17 25.52
C ASN A 299 19.53 30.07 24.28
N LEU A 300 20.61 29.85 23.51
CA LEU A 300 20.85 30.53 22.25
C LEU A 300 20.12 29.89 21.06
N LEU A 301 19.39 28.79 21.26
CA LEU A 301 18.56 28.21 20.21
C LEU A 301 17.52 29.22 19.73
N GLY A 302 17.53 29.49 18.43
CA GLY A 302 16.71 30.51 17.77
C GLY A 302 17.44 31.82 17.52
N LYS A 303 18.52 32.13 18.25
CA LYS A 303 19.22 33.42 18.17
C LYS A 303 20.21 33.49 17.01
N HIS A 304 20.67 34.71 16.73
CA HIS A 304 21.68 35.00 15.71
C HIS A 304 21.29 34.55 14.29
N PHE A 305 20.00 34.66 13.98
CA PHE A 305 19.53 34.49 12.61
C PHE A 305 19.99 35.67 11.76
N THR A 306 20.43 35.38 10.54
CA THR A 306 20.89 36.35 9.56
C THR A 306 20.29 36.05 8.18
N GLY A 307 19.97 37.11 7.44
CA GLY A 307 19.55 37.03 6.04
C GLY A 307 20.74 37.06 5.07
N ASN A 308 21.96 36.95 5.60
CA ASN A 308 23.23 37.01 4.87
C ASN A 308 23.41 38.32 4.08
N GLY A 309 22.80 39.40 4.57
CA GLY A 309 22.78 40.70 3.90
C GLY A 309 22.15 40.68 2.51
N ASP A 310 21.21 39.75 2.25
CA ASP A 310 20.59 39.60 0.93
C ASP A 310 19.83 40.87 0.49
N VAL A 311 20.12 41.34 -0.72
CA VAL A 311 19.33 42.38 -1.41
C VAL A 311 18.93 41.91 -2.80
N LEU A 312 17.63 41.94 -3.07
CA LEU A 312 17.07 41.86 -4.41
C LEU A 312 16.66 43.26 -4.88
N ALA A 313 17.19 43.69 -6.02
CA ALA A 313 16.84 44.95 -6.64
C ALA A 313 16.87 44.84 -8.17
N PHE A 314 16.41 45.89 -8.85
CA PHE A 314 16.27 45.89 -10.29
C PHE A 314 16.75 47.20 -10.92
N ALA A 315 17.47 47.10 -12.04
CA ALA A 315 17.57 48.17 -13.01
C ALA A 315 16.48 47.95 -14.07
N TYR A 316 15.39 48.71 -13.97
CA TYR A 316 14.18 48.55 -14.75
C TYR A 316 14.20 49.34 -16.05
N ASN A 317 13.78 48.69 -17.14
CA ASN A 317 13.59 49.29 -18.47
C ASN A 317 14.83 50.01 -19.01
N THR A 318 15.96 49.31 -18.95
CA THR A 318 17.26 49.78 -19.41
C THR A 318 17.31 50.03 -20.90
N GLU A 319 18.32 50.78 -21.35
CA GLU A 319 18.59 50.96 -22.77
C GLU A 319 19.02 49.65 -23.46
N PRO A 320 20.06 48.93 -22.98
CA PRO A 320 20.39 47.63 -23.53
C PRO A 320 19.29 46.62 -23.21
N VAL A 321 19.14 45.66 -24.11
CA VAL A 321 18.40 44.43 -23.83
C VAL A 321 19.17 43.66 -22.75
N ILE A 322 18.45 43.15 -21.76
CA ILE A 322 19.03 42.33 -20.70
C ILE A 322 18.76 40.84 -20.93
N ASN A 323 17.58 40.50 -21.46
CA ASN A 323 17.11 39.13 -21.61
C ASN A 323 17.12 38.37 -20.26
N GLY A 324 16.58 39.00 -19.21
CA GLY A 324 16.63 38.49 -17.82
C GLY A 324 15.46 37.59 -17.40
N VAL A 325 14.62 37.10 -18.32
CA VAL A 325 13.48 36.22 -18.00
C VAL A 325 13.72 34.84 -18.60
N GLY A 326 13.70 33.81 -17.76
CA GLY A 326 13.87 32.42 -18.16
C GLY A 326 12.75 31.92 -19.07
N TRP A 327 13.02 30.88 -19.86
CA TRP A 327 12.16 30.39 -20.94
C TRP A 327 10.76 29.95 -20.49
N GLY A 328 10.63 29.38 -19.29
CA GLY A 328 9.37 28.81 -18.82
C GLY A 328 8.82 27.76 -19.81
N ALA A 329 7.70 28.09 -20.46
CA ALA A 329 7.04 27.21 -21.42
C ALA A 329 7.69 27.18 -22.80
N HIS A 330 8.62 28.10 -23.09
CA HIS A 330 9.32 28.14 -24.37
C HIS A 330 10.25 26.94 -24.55
N GLU A 331 10.31 26.45 -25.79
CA GLU A 331 11.22 25.38 -26.20
C GLU A 331 12.55 25.94 -26.72
N LYS A 332 13.56 25.07 -26.77
CA LYS A 332 14.90 25.44 -27.26
C LYS A 332 14.82 26.01 -28.68
N GLY A 333 15.30 27.24 -28.85
CA GLY A 333 15.38 27.93 -30.14
C GLY A 333 14.22 28.88 -30.44
N GLU A 334 13.18 28.90 -29.61
CA GLU A 334 12.08 29.88 -29.76
C GLU A 334 12.52 31.30 -29.36
N ILE A 335 13.33 31.41 -28.31
CA ILE A 335 13.94 32.67 -27.85
C ILE A 335 15.45 32.48 -27.59
N PRO A 336 16.25 33.56 -27.60
CA PRO A 336 17.69 33.49 -27.33
C PRO A 336 18.00 32.89 -25.95
N PRO A 337 19.18 32.27 -25.78
CA PRO A 337 19.61 31.76 -24.48
C PRO A 337 19.76 32.90 -23.47
N VAL A 338 19.17 32.71 -22.30
CA VAL A 338 19.31 33.58 -21.12
C VAL A 338 20.61 33.25 -20.39
N GLY A 339 21.02 31.98 -20.44
CA GLY A 339 22.10 31.41 -19.62
C GLY A 339 21.60 30.84 -18.29
N PRO A 340 22.48 30.29 -17.45
CA PRO A 340 22.17 30.00 -16.05
C PRO A 340 21.69 31.25 -15.30
N THR A 341 20.99 31.07 -14.18
CA THR A 341 20.43 32.20 -13.41
C THR A 341 21.49 33.24 -13.04
N ILE A 342 22.67 32.84 -12.54
CA ILE A 342 23.82 33.73 -12.36
C ILE A 342 24.91 33.36 -13.36
N THR A 343 25.50 34.37 -14.00
CA THR A 343 26.66 34.19 -14.89
C THR A 343 27.81 35.15 -14.62
N GLY A 344 27.55 36.27 -13.91
CA GLY A 344 28.54 37.29 -13.59
C GLY A 344 28.45 37.76 -12.14
N LEU A 345 29.59 38.23 -11.63
CA LEU A 345 29.83 38.67 -10.26
C LEU A 345 30.70 39.93 -10.27
N ILE A 346 30.39 40.90 -9.42
CA ILE A 346 31.30 41.97 -8.97
C ILE A 346 31.65 41.69 -7.51
N ASP A 347 32.92 41.42 -7.22
CA ASP A 347 33.39 41.01 -5.90
C ASP A 347 34.09 42.13 -5.13
N HIS A 348 33.34 42.83 -4.27
CA HIS A 348 33.85 43.92 -3.44
C HIS A 348 34.17 43.48 -2.00
N ARG A 349 34.52 42.21 -1.77
CA ARG A 349 34.87 41.72 -0.43
C ARG A 349 36.25 42.15 0.07
N GLY A 350 37.14 42.59 -0.84
CA GLY A 350 38.52 43.00 -0.56
C GLY A 350 38.71 44.28 0.27
N THR A 351 37.69 44.75 0.99
CA THR A 351 37.73 45.92 1.87
C THR A 351 38.60 45.67 3.11
N PRO A 352 39.17 46.71 3.79
CA PRO A 352 39.95 46.52 5.02
C PRO A 352 39.19 45.82 6.15
N ASN A 353 37.91 46.17 6.32
CA ASN A 353 36.98 45.49 7.21
C ASN A 353 36.03 44.63 6.38
N VAL A 354 36.06 43.31 6.62
CA VAL A 354 35.26 42.33 5.88
C VAL A 354 33.76 42.64 5.89
N ARG A 355 33.24 43.24 6.98
CA ARG A 355 31.82 43.57 7.11
C ARG A 355 31.36 44.73 6.20
N ASP A 356 32.29 45.49 5.65
CA ASP A 356 31.99 46.55 4.68
C ASP A 356 31.91 46.00 3.23
N GLY A 357 32.30 44.73 3.04
CA GLY A 357 32.32 44.07 1.75
C GLY A 357 30.94 43.55 1.32
N TYR A 358 30.77 43.42 0.00
CA TYR A 358 29.58 42.86 -0.62
C TYR A 358 29.92 42.25 -1.98
N VAL A 359 29.03 41.43 -2.51
CA VAL A 359 29.10 40.86 -3.87
C VAL A 359 27.82 41.16 -4.62
N ILE A 360 27.93 41.63 -5.86
CA ILE A 360 26.79 41.91 -6.74
C ILE A 360 26.76 40.88 -7.86
N GLU A 361 25.66 40.15 -7.95
CA GLU A 361 25.40 39.17 -8.99
C GLU A 361 24.27 39.64 -9.91
N GLU A 362 24.38 39.29 -11.18
CA GLU A 362 23.30 39.44 -12.14
C GLU A 362 22.42 38.18 -12.16
N GLY A 363 21.09 38.35 -12.22
CA GLY A 363 20.13 37.24 -12.15
C GLY A 363 19.13 37.19 -13.31
N SER A 364 18.66 35.98 -13.64
CA SER A 364 17.40 35.80 -14.37
C SER A 364 16.25 35.37 -13.46
N LEU A 365 15.04 35.80 -13.78
CA LEU A 365 13.79 35.38 -13.13
C LEU A 365 13.20 34.21 -13.92
N ALA A 366 12.91 33.06 -13.31
CA ALA A 366 12.30 31.96 -14.04
C ALA A 366 10.95 32.36 -14.67
N GLY A 367 10.65 31.79 -15.84
CA GLY A 367 9.43 32.10 -16.61
C GLY A 367 8.12 32.04 -15.81
N PRO A 368 7.88 31.03 -14.94
CA PRO A 368 6.69 30.97 -14.08
C PRO A 368 6.55 32.16 -13.12
N VAL A 369 7.66 32.71 -12.62
CA VAL A 369 7.71 33.82 -11.66
C VAL A 369 7.66 35.18 -12.38
N GLY A 370 8.31 35.26 -13.54
CA GLY A 370 8.44 36.49 -14.31
C GLY A 370 7.09 37.14 -14.64
N ALA A 371 6.07 36.35 -14.99
CA ALA A 371 4.73 36.85 -15.34
C ALA A 371 4.02 37.62 -14.22
N ALA A 372 4.11 37.15 -12.97
CA ALA A 372 3.50 37.83 -11.83
C ALA A 372 4.28 39.11 -11.46
N LEU A 373 5.60 39.03 -11.51
CA LEU A 373 6.49 40.14 -11.22
C LEU A 373 6.42 41.26 -12.28
N VAL A 374 6.04 40.94 -13.53
CA VAL A 374 5.69 41.92 -14.58
C VAL A 374 4.68 42.94 -14.11
N GLY A 375 3.55 42.45 -13.58
CA GLY A 375 2.44 43.30 -13.14
C GLY A 375 2.85 44.16 -11.95
N LEU A 376 3.59 43.55 -11.02
CA LEU A 376 4.09 44.21 -9.81
C LEU A 376 5.10 45.33 -10.14
N LEU A 377 6.13 45.03 -10.93
CA LEU A 377 7.17 45.99 -11.33
C LEU A 377 6.58 47.10 -12.22
N GLY A 378 5.71 46.76 -13.17
CA GLY A 378 5.06 47.74 -14.04
C GLY A 378 4.15 48.72 -13.29
N ALA A 379 3.47 48.26 -12.23
CA ALA A 379 2.65 49.10 -11.36
C ALA A 379 3.47 49.93 -10.36
N ALA A 380 4.56 49.38 -9.84
CA ALA A 380 5.42 50.04 -8.85
C ALA A 380 6.39 51.06 -9.47
N ALA A 381 6.91 50.81 -10.68
CA ALA A 381 7.95 51.64 -11.31
C ALA A 381 7.61 53.15 -11.44
N PRO A 382 6.36 53.57 -11.73
CA PRO A 382 6.00 54.98 -11.77
C PRO A 382 5.96 55.65 -10.39
N ILE A 383 5.73 54.88 -9.33
CA ILE A 383 5.48 55.37 -7.97
C ILE A 383 6.78 55.36 -7.15
N GLU A 384 7.56 54.29 -7.25
CA GLU A 384 8.69 54.00 -6.36
C GLU A 384 10.04 53.91 -7.09
N GLY A 385 10.05 53.91 -8.43
CA GLY A 385 11.27 53.81 -9.22
C GLY A 385 12.06 55.12 -9.24
N VAL A 386 13.36 55.04 -8.95
CA VAL A 386 14.29 56.19 -8.90
C VAL A 386 14.96 56.38 -10.27
N ASP A 387 14.76 57.55 -10.86
CA ASP A 387 15.49 57.98 -12.05
C ASP A 387 16.96 58.28 -11.68
N VAL A 388 17.88 57.46 -12.19
CA VAL A 388 19.31 57.57 -11.85
C VAL A 388 20.09 58.53 -12.76
N ALA A 389 19.52 58.90 -13.90
CA ALA A 389 20.07 59.87 -14.84
C ALA A 389 18.94 60.58 -15.61
N PRO A 390 19.11 61.85 -16.01
CA PRO A 390 18.13 62.55 -16.84
C PRO A 390 18.07 61.93 -18.24
N ARG A 391 16.85 61.80 -18.79
CA ARG A 391 16.61 61.32 -20.17
C ARG A 391 16.29 62.48 -21.10
N SER A 392 16.77 62.40 -22.33
CA SER A 392 16.31 63.24 -23.44
C SER A 392 14.86 62.89 -23.82
N PHE A 393 14.23 63.76 -24.62
CA PHE A 393 12.85 63.54 -25.08
C PHE A 393 12.70 62.23 -25.90
N GLU A 394 13.70 61.89 -26.73
CA GLU A 394 13.69 60.68 -27.55
C GLU A 394 13.83 59.42 -26.68
N GLU A 395 14.75 59.44 -25.70
CA GLU A 395 14.94 58.34 -24.74
C GLU A 395 13.68 58.14 -23.87
N GLN A 396 13.02 59.22 -23.47
CA GLN A 396 11.76 59.16 -22.72
C GLN A 396 10.65 58.50 -23.55
N LEU A 397 10.50 58.87 -24.82
CA LEU A 397 9.52 58.25 -25.71
C LEU A 397 9.79 56.75 -25.92
N ALA A 398 11.06 56.38 -26.10
CA ALA A 398 11.47 54.98 -26.23
C ALA A 398 11.23 54.18 -24.94
N TYR A 399 11.50 54.79 -23.78
CA TYR A 399 11.20 54.21 -22.47
C TYR A 399 9.70 53.91 -22.33
N ASP A 400 8.84 54.89 -22.59
CA ASP A 400 7.38 54.76 -22.45
C ASP A 400 6.80 53.74 -23.45
N ALA A 401 7.34 53.70 -24.67
CA ALA A 401 6.96 52.69 -25.67
C ALA A 401 7.29 51.26 -25.21
N ARG A 402 8.43 51.05 -24.54
CA ARG A 402 8.79 49.74 -23.97
C ARG A 402 7.89 49.35 -22.81
N VAL A 403 7.49 50.28 -21.94
CA VAL A 403 6.52 50.02 -20.85
C VAL A 403 5.18 49.55 -21.43
N ALA A 404 4.65 50.28 -22.42
CA ALA A 404 3.40 49.90 -23.09
C ALA A 404 3.50 48.53 -23.78
N THR A 405 4.66 48.23 -24.38
CA THR A 405 4.91 46.95 -25.03
C THR A 405 4.91 45.78 -24.05
N SER A 406 5.53 45.92 -22.87
CA SER A 406 5.47 44.89 -21.82
C SER A 406 4.04 44.59 -21.38
N PHE A 407 3.24 45.64 -21.16
CA PHE A 407 1.85 45.50 -20.74
C PHE A 407 1.01 44.72 -21.76
N LEU A 408 1.26 44.94 -23.07
CA LEU A 408 0.51 44.30 -24.14
C LEU A 408 1.00 42.91 -24.53
N ARG A 409 2.33 42.68 -24.50
CA ARG A 409 2.95 41.46 -25.06
C ARG A 409 3.58 40.55 -24.01
N GLY A 410 3.61 40.95 -22.73
CA GLY A 410 4.10 40.13 -21.63
C GLY A 410 5.61 40.24 -21.35
N PRO A 411 6.17 39.38 -20.47
CA PRO A 411 7.50 39.53 -19.87
C PRO A 411 8.68 39.46 -20.84
N TYR A 412 8.54 38.77 -21.96
CA TYR A 412 9.62 38.57 -22.95
C TYR A 412 9.79 39.74 -23.93
N HIS A 413 9.03 40.82 -23.72
CA HIS A 413 9.05 42.00 -24.58
C HIS A 413 9.07 43.29 -23.75
N GLY A 414 9.43 44.41 -24.39
CA GLY A 414 9.34 45.74 -23.78
C GLY A 414 10.26 45.93 -22.57
N ALA A 415 9.80 46.70 -21.59
CA ALA A 415 10.53 47.10 -20.41
C ALA A 415 11.16 45.94 -19.59
N LEU A 416 10.54 44.76 -19.54
CA LEU A 416 11.02 43.66 -18.68
C LEU A 416 12.09 42.80 -19.34
N HIS A 417 12.01 42.68 -20.66
CA HIS A 417 13.11 42.17 -21.46
C HIS A 417 14.36 43.07 -21.37
N HIS A 418 14.17 44.31 -20.91
CA HIS A 418 15.19 45.31 -20.59
C HIS A 418 15.36 45.51 -19.06
N THR A 419 15.04 44.53 -18.22
CA THR A 419 15.22 44.66 -16.77
C THR A 419 16.32 43.74 -16.28
N GLN A 420 17.28 44.32 -15.57
CA GLN A 420 18.40 43.65 -14.92
C GLN A 420 18.08 43.41 -13.45
N SER A 421 18.19 42.18 -13.00
CA SER A 421 18.12 41.83 -11.57
C SER A 421 19.52 41.93 -10.96
N TYR A 422 19.58 42.56 -9.79
CA TYR A 422 20.74 42.56 -8.90
C TYR A 422 20.42 41.70 -7.69
N LEU A 423 21.31 40.75 -7.41
CA LEU A 423 21.30 39.89 -6.23
C LEU A 423 22.58 40.19 -5.47
N VAL A 424 22.45 40.71 -4.26
CA VAL A 424 23.60 41.14 -3.45
C VAL A 424 23.66 40.34 -2.17
N MET A 425 24.85 39.93 -1.77
CA MET A 425 25.12 39.43 -0.41
C MET A 425 26.09 40.40 0.28
N ALA A 426 25.84 40.66 1.55
CA ALA A 426 26.59 41.58 2.39
C ALA A 426 26.59 41.09 3.86
N HIS A 427 26.95 41.95 4.81
CA HIS A 427 26.95 41.61 6.23
C HIS A 427 25.92 42.44 6.99
N ASP A 428 24.84 41.79 7.45
CA ASP A 428 23.87 42.38 8.38
C ASP A 428 24.36 42.28 9.85
N ASP A 429 23.58 42.78 10.80
CA ASP A 429 23.92 42.78 12.22
C ASP A 429 23.65 41.44 12.94
N GLU A 430 23.11 40.44 12.23
CA GLU A 430 22.82 39.10 12.75
C GLU A 430 21.91 39.07 14.00
N ASN A 431 21.07 40.08 14.22
CA ASN A 431 20.22 40.18 15.41
C ASN A 431 18.85 39.49 15.27
N GLY A 432 18.62 38.75 14.18
CA GLY A 432 17.38 38.03 13.97
C GLY A 432 17.19 36.88 14.94
N GLU A 433 15.94 36.51 15.17
CA GLU A 433 15.55 35.34 15.94
C GLU A 433 14.51 34.49 15.20
N ILE A 434 14.64 33.17 15.31
CA ILE A 434 13.60 32.21 14.93
C ILE A 434 12.95 31.67 16.20
N ASP A 435 11.63 31.76 16.29
CA ASP A 435 10.82 31.10 17.32
C ASP A 435 9.71 30.25 16.68
N VAL A 436 8.98 29.47 17.47
CA VAL A 436 7.82 28.69 17.04
C VAL A 436 6.55 29.12 17.78
N ASP A 437 5.50 29.40 17.01
CA ASP A 437 4.19 29.79 17.55
C ASP A 437 3.48 28.63 18.29
N ASP A 438 2.27 28.88 18.79
CA ASP A 438 1.47 27.89 19.52
C ASP A 438 1.10 26.65 18.68
N LYS A 439 1.14 26.78 17.35
CA LYS A 439 0.92 25.68 16.39
C LYS A 439 2.24 25.00 15.98
N GLY A 440 3.37 25.41 16.57
CA GLY A 440 4.69 24.90 16.27
C GLY A 440 5.28 25.37 14.93
N GLN A 441 4.70 26.41 14.32
CA GLN A 441 5.17 26.97 13.04
C GLN A 441 6.27 28.01 13.26
N PRO A 442 7.33 28.02 12.43
CA PRO A 442 8.43 28.96 12.58
C PRO A 442 8.04 30.41 12.26
N ARG A 443 8.57 31.34 13.04
CA ARG A 443 8.45 32.80 12.86
C ARG A 443 9.81 33.45 12.98
N ILE A 444 10.07 34.42 12.12
CA ILE A 444 11.29 35.23 12.15
C ILE A 444 10.94 36.58 12.77
N VAL A 445 11.68 36.95 13.81
CA VAL A 445 11.53 38.23 14.53
C VAL A 445 12.83 39.00 14.40
N TRP A 446 12.79 40.17 13.76
CA TRP A 446 13.96 41.03 13.58
C TRP A 446 13.55 42.48 13.30
N GLU A 447 13.41 43.25 14.38
CA GLU A 447 12.92 44.62 14.28
C GLU A 447 13.86 45.51 13.46
N ASN A 448 13.30 46.24 12.49
CA ASN A 448 14.03 47.21 11.65
C ASN A 448 15.17 46.61 10.80
N ALA A 449 15.13 45.30 10.48
CA ALA A 449 16.15 44.63 9.68
C ALA A 449 16.50 45.40 8.39
N GLY A 450 15.49 45.80 7.60
CA GLY A 450 15.71 46.52 6.32
C GLY A 450 16.23 47.96 6.43
N LYS A 451 16.35 48.52 7.64
CA LYS A 451 16.82 49.89 7.87
C LYS A 451 18.29 49.98 8.25
N GLN A 452 19.01 48.86 8.31
CA GLN A 452 20.42 48.84 8.67
C GLN A 452 21.29 49.62 7.66
N PRO A 453 22.40 50.24 8.11
CA PRO A 453 23.25 51.08 7.24
C PRO A 453 23.80 50.35 6.00
N ILE A 454 24.06 49.04 6.10
CA ILE A 454 24.60 48.26 4.98
C ILE A 454 23.64 48.22 3.78
N PHE A 455 22.32 48.10 4.02
CA PHE A 455 21.32 48.07 2.96
C PHE A 455 21.24 49.41 2.21
N GLN A 456 21.43 50.52 2.92
CA GLN A 456 21.52 51.86 2.32
C GLN A 456 22.80 52.01 1.48
N ALA A 457 23.93 51.53 2.00
CA ALA A 457 25.20 51.57 1.27
C ALA A 457 25.14 50.75 -0.03
N VAL A 458 24.57 49.54 0.03
CA VAL A 458 24.34 48.68 -1.14
C VAL A 458 23.41 49.37 -2.15
N GLU A 459 22.30 49.95 -1.69
CA GLU A 459 21.38 50.67 -2.58
C GLU A 459 22.05 51.81 -3.35
N GLU A 460 22.88 52.63 -2.69
CA GLU A 460 23.59 53.73 -3.36
C GLU A 460 24.62 53.21 -4.38
N VAL A 461 25.21 52.04 -4.14
CA VAL A 461 26.05 51.35 -5.14
C VAL A 461 25.18 50.88 -6.32
N LEU A 462 24.04 50.25 -6.08
CA LEU A 462 23.17 49.74 -7.14
C LEU A 462 22.53 50.86 -7.99
N LYS A 463 22.22 52.03 -7.41
CA LYS A 463 21.82 53.23 -8.16
C LYS A 463 22.91 53.63 -9.16
N ARG A 464 24.17 53.72 -8.70
CA ARG A 464 25.33 54.02 -9.56
C ARG A 464 25.58 52.93 -10.61
N ALA A 465 25.39 51.66 -10.26
CA ALA A 465 25.46 50.53 -11.18
C ALA A 465 24.40 50.60 -12.29
N THR A 466 23.25 51.24 -12.01
CA THR A 466 22.13 51.40 -12.96
C THR A 466 22.34 52.57 -13.93
N VAL A 467 23.07 53.62 -13.52
CA VAL A 467 23.37 54.81 -14.36
C VAL A 467 23.84 54.44 -15.77
N PRO A 468 24.88 53.59 -15.97
CA PRO A 468 25.39 53.29 -17.31
C PRO A 468 24.41 52.45 -18.14
N LEU A 469 23.42 51.79 -17.54
CA LEU A 469 22.45 50.99 -18.28
C LEU A 469 21.31 51.85 -18.84
N GLY A 470 21.11 53.07 -18.32
CA GLY A 470 19.87 53.83 -18.52
C GLY A 470 18.69 53.12 -17.85
N GLY A 471 17.62 53.82 -17.49
CA GLY A 471 16.44 53.22 -16.82
C GLY A 471 16.23 53.71 -15.39
N LYS A 472 15.50 52.94 -14.59
CA LYS A 472 15.19 53.26 -13.18
C LYS A 472 15.79 52.23 -12.24
N TYR A 473 16.38 52.69 -11.14
CA TYR A 473 16.67 51.81 -10.02
C TYR A 473 15.37 51.53 -9.26
N MET A 474 15.13 50.27 -8.92
CA MET A 474 13.98 49.85 -8.13
C MET A 474 14.40 48.87 -7.05
N ARG A 475 13.96 49.12 -5.82
CA ARG A 475 13.95 48.10 -4.77
C ARG A 475 13.00 46.98 -5.17
N ASN A 476 13.18 45.80 -4.57
CA ASN A 476 12.16 44.75 -4.64
C ASN A 476 10.81 45.32 -4.17
N PRO A 477 9.71 45.20 -4.94
CA PRO A 477 8.48 45.90 -4.59
C PRO A 477 7.83 45.43 -3.28
N ILE A 478 8.19 44.24 -2.78
CA ILE A 478 7.77 43.80 -1.42
C ILE A 478 8.61 44.41 -0.29
N SER A 479 9.67 45.16 -0.62
CA SER A 479 10.62 45.81 0.30
C SER A 479 10.45 47.33 0.37
N THR A 480 9.29 47.86 -0.01
CA THR A 480 9.06 49.31 -0.09
C THR A 480 8.38 49.87 1.16
N ASP A 481 8.43 51.19 1.33
CA ASP A 481 7.84 51.89 2.48
C ASP A 481 6.32 51.64 2.61
N ILE A 482 5.62 51.44 1.49
CA ILE A 482 4.17 51.20 1.44
C ILE A 482 3.82 49.78 1.93
N LEU A 483 4.73 48.82 1.79
CA LEU A 483 4.57 47.42 2.19
C LEU A 483 5.41 47.03 3.42
N GLY A 484 5.93 48.03 4.14
CA GLY A 484 6.54 47.85 5.47
C GLY A 484 8.05 47.67 5.51
N ASN A 485 8.80 47.97 4.43
CA ASN A 485 10.27 47.81 4.36
C ASN A 485 10.78 46.37 4.64
N ARG A 486 10.02 45.36 4.21
CA ARG A 486 10.37 43.95 4.42
C ARG A 486 11.56 43.54 3.58
N THR A 487 12.61 43.01 4.19
CA THR A 487 13.71 42.37 3.45
C THR A 487 13.31 40.97 3.01
N VAL A 488 13.95 40.46 1.96
CA VAL A 488 13.77 39.07 1.51
C VAL A 488 15.14 38.41 1.43
N THR A 489 15.27 37.28 2.12
CA THR A 489 16.46 36.44 2.05
C THR A 489 16.15 35.11 1.35
N VAL A 490 17.11 34.66 0.54
CA VAL A 490 17.19 33.31 -0.03
C VAL A 490 18.35 32.52 0.61
N HIS A 491 19.12 33.17 1.47
CA HIS A 491 20.24 32.62 2.22
C HIS A 491 20.04 32.74 3.74
N PRO A 492 18.95 32.19 4.31
CA PRO A 492 18.78 32.18 5.76
C PRO A 492 19.90 31.38 6.41
N LEU A 493 20.57 31.94 7.41
CA LEU A 493 21.63 31.29 8.20
C LEU A 493 21.42 31.55 9.72
N GLY A 494 22.00 30.69 10.56
CA GLY A 494 21.94 30.85 12.03
C GLY A 494 20.74 30.21 12.72
N GLY A 495 20.50 30.53 13.99
CA GLY A 495 19.48 29.88 14.83
C GLY A 495 19.97 28.63 15.58
N CYS A 496 20.94 27.89 15.04
CA CYS A 496 21.64 26.79 15.73
C CYS A 496 23.17 27.00 15.71
N GLY A 497 23.62 28.25 15.82
CA GLY A 497 25.02 28.65 15.58
C GLY A 497 26.05 27.85 16.38
N MET A 498 27.21 27.61 15.77
CA MET A 498 28.38 27.02 16.45
C MET A 498 28.88 27.93 17.57
N GLY A 499 29.34 27.35 18.68
CA GLY A 499 29.98 28.07 19.77
C GLY A 499 30.97 27.21 20.56
N GLU A 500 31.78 27.87 21.39
CA GLU A 500 32.76 27.18 22.25
C GLU A 500 32.08 26.29 23.30
N ASP A 501 30.93 26.74 23.80
CA ASP A 501 30.09 26.08 24.80
C ASP A 501 28.62 26.52 24.63
N ALA A 502 27.74 26.01 25.49
CA ALA A 502 26.30 26.27 25.44
C ALA A 502 25.91 27.73 25.73
N GLU A 503 26.80 28.55 26.29
CA GLU A 503 26.56 29.99 26.54
C GLU A 503 26.91 30.85 25.31
N HIS A 504 27.65 30.27 24.36
CA HIS A 504 28.14 30.97 23.16
C HIS A 504 27.63 30.35 21.84
N GLY A 505 26.99 29.18 21.88
CA GLY A 505 26.32 28.60 20.73
C GLY A 505 25.33 27.49 21.10
N VAL A 506 24.75 26.86 20.07
CA VAL A 506 23.79 25.75 20.19
C VAL A 506 24.46 24.41 19.91
N VAL A 507 25.46 24.43 19.03
CA VAL A 507 26.26 23.27 18.67
C VAL A 507 27.74 23.55 18.85
N ASP A 508 28.52 22.49 19.05
CA ASP A 508 29.97 22.62 19.10
C ASP A 508 30.62 22.66 17.70
N HIS A 509 31.94 22.60 17.65
CA HIS A 509 32.72 22.64 16.40
C HIS A 509 32.49 21.47 15.43
N MET A 510 31.82 20.39 15.88
CA MET A 510 31.45 19.22 15.08
C MET A 510 29.97 19.25 14.68
N GLY A 511 29.22 20.24 15.15
CA GLY A 511 27.77 20.29 15.01
C GLY A 511 27.02 19.47 16.06
N ARG A 512 27.66 18.98 17.13
CA ARG A 512 26.96 18.25 18.22
C ARG A 512 26.14 19.22 19.05
N VAL A 513 24.88 18.89 19.30
CA VAL A 513 23.97 19.75 20.07
C VAL A 513 24.35 19.76 21.55
N PHE A 514 24.54 20.95 22.13
CA PHE A 514 24.79 21.08 23.56
C PHE A 514 23.59 20.60 24.38
N SER A 515 23.84 19.83 25.44
CA SER A 515 22.80 19.15 26.23
C SER A 515 22.30 19.97 27.42
N GLY A 516 22.61 21.26 27.48
CA GLY A 516 22.25 22.14 28.58
C GLY A 516 22.38 23.61 28.21
N ALA A 517 22.05 24.49 29.16
CA ALA A 517 22.14 25.93 28.99
C ALA A 517 23.55 26.51 29.24
N THR A 518 24.43 25.75 29.89
CA THR A 518 25.81 26.17 30.22
C THR A 518 26.79 25.01 30.07
N GLY A 519 28.07 25.33 29.89
CA GLY A 519 29.15 24.34 29.75
C GLY A 519 29.21 23.65 28.38
N ASN A 520 30.05 22.63 28.28
CA ASN A 520 30.42 21.99 27.00
C ASN A 520 29.86 20.57 26.82
N ALA A 521 28.92 20.15 27.66
CA ALA A 521 28.28 18.85 27.54
C ALA A 521 27.39 18.81 26.29
N VAL A 522 27.45 17.70 25.55
CA VAL A 522 26.70 17.50 24.31
C VAL A 522 25.82 16.26 24.38
N HIS A 523 24.76 16.25 23.59
CA HIS A 523 23.95 15.07 23.34
C HIS A 523 24.70 14.09 22.46
N ASP A 524 25.05 12.93 23.01
CA ASP A 524 25.68 11.87 22.23
C ASP A 524 24.71 11.37 21.13
N GLY A 525 25.18 11.38 19.88
CA GLY A 525 24.37 11.00 18.72
C GLY A 525 23.43 12.08 18.15
N LEU A 526 23.41 13.33 18.62
CA LEU A 526 22.56 14.39 18.02
C LEU A 526 23.38 15.52 17.41
N TYR A 527 23.21 15.74 16.10
CA TYR A 527 23.99 16.69 15.31
C TYR A 527 23.11 17.64 14.49
N VAL A 528 23.62 18.83 14.17
CA VAL A 528 23.10 19.73 13.14
C VAL A 528 24.20 19.96 12.09
N MET A 529 23.87 19.82 10.80
CA MET A 529 24.87 19.88 9.71
C MET A 529 24.43 20.74 8.50
N ASP A 530 23.57 21.74 8.71
CA ASP A 530 23.10 22.65 7.66
C ASP A 530 23.43 24.13 7.95
N GLY A 531 22.83 25.06 7.22
CA GLY A 531 23.04 26.50 7.37
C GLY A 531 22.69 27.07 8.76
N ALA A 532 21.96 26.33 9.60
CA ALA A 532 21.62 26.76 10.95
C ALA A 532 22.86 26.91 11.84
N VAL A 533 23.94 26.18 11.55
CA VAL A 533 25.16 26.16 12.37
C VAL A 533 26.06 27.37 12.16
N MET A 534 25.78 28.22 11.18
CA MET A 534 26.58 29.42 10.95
C MET A 534 26.30 30.44 12.08
N PRO A 535 27.32 30.91 12.81
CA PRO A 535 27.12 31.88 13.89
C PRO A 535 27.03 33.34 13.39
N MET A 536 27.18 33.56 12.07
CA MET A 536 27.29 34.88 11.46
C MET A 536 26.97 34.86 9.96
N SER A 537 26.81 36.05 9.38
CA SER A 537 26.71 36.25 7.93
C SER A 537 28.02 35.91 7.22
N LEU A 538 27.94 35.30 6.03
CA LEU A 538 29.09 34.92 5.22
C LEU A 538 29.41 35.95 4.12
N GLY A 539 28.45 36.81 3.77
CA GLY A 539 28.61 37.82 2.73
C GLY A 539 28.77 37.24 1.32
N VAL A 540 28.48 35.95 1.13
CA VAL A 540 28.48 35.22 -0.16
C VAL A 540 27.44 34.11 -0.13
N ASN A 541 27.14 33.51 -1.29
CA ASN A 541 26.23 32.37 -1.37
C ASN A 541 26.76 31.22 -0.47
N PRO A 542 25.94 30.71 0.47
CA PRO A 542 26.44 29.88 1.55
C PRO A 542 26.64 28.40 1.20
N LEU A 543 26.19 27.96 0.02
CA LEU A 543 26.08 26.53 -0.29
C LEU A 543 27.41 25.78 -0.14
N LEU A 544 28.52 26.40 -0.56
CA LEU A 544 29.81 25.74 -0.57
C LEU A 544 30.39 25.64 0.85
N THR A 545 30.24 26.69 1.67
CA THR A 545 30.64 26.68 3.08
C THR A 545 29.80 25.69 3.91
N ILE A 546 28.48 25.62 3.68
CA ILE A 546 27.62 24.60 4.29
C ILE A 546 28.13 23.20 3.92
N SER A 547 28.42 22.97 2.64
CA SER A 547 28.90 21.69 2.15
C SER A 547 30.26 21.31 2.75
N ALA A 548 31.19 22.26 2.83
CA ALA A 548 32.52 22.05 3.38
C ALA A 548 32.48 21.69 4.88
N LEU A 549 31.66 22.39 5.67
CA LEU A 549 31.48 22.07 7.08
C LEU A 549 30.77 20.73 7.27
N ALA A 550 29.79 20.38 6.43
CA ALA A 550 29.12 19.08 6.49
C ALA A 550 30.09 17.92 6.18
N GLU A 551 30.92 18.03 5.13
CA GLU A 551 31.96 17.04 4.80
C GLU A 551 32.92 16.83 5.98
N ARG A 552 33.46 17.93 6.52
CA ARG A 552 34.34 17.90 7.69
C ARG A 552 33.66 17.25 8.90
N ASN A 553 32.43 17.65 9.21
CA ASN A 553 31.72 17.16 10.38
C ASN A 553 31.36 15.68 10.25
N CYS A 554 31.04 15.20 9.04
CA CYS A 554 30.84 13.76 8.77
C CYS A 554 32.11 12.95 9.01
N GLU A 555 33.28 13.44 8.58
CA GLU A 555 34.57 12.79 8.84
C GLU A 555 34.86 12.69 10.35
N LEU A 556 34.64 13.77 11.10
CA LEU A 556 34.82 13.78 12.56
C LEU A 556 33.80 12.89 13.28
N LEU A 557 32.55 12.84 12.81
CA LEU A 557 31.52 11.94 13.33
C LEU A 557 31.97 10.48 13.17
N LEU A 558 32.42 10.08 11.97
CA LEU A 558 32.89 8.72 11.71
C LEU A 558 34.14 8.36 12.52
N ALA A 559 35.01 9.33 12.77
CA ALA A 559 36.19 9.13 13.62
C ALA A 559 35.82 8.92 15.11
N THR A 560 34.77 9.57 15.60
CA THR A 560 34.29 9.44 16.99
C THR A 560 33.35 8.25 17.19
N HIS A 561 32.70 7.80 16.13
CA HIS A 561 31.80 6.65 16.12
C HIS A 561 32.25 5.64 15.05
N PRO A 562 33.38 4.93 15.27
CA PRO A 562 33.82 3.89 14.35
C PRO A 562 32.82 2.73 14.31
N LEU A 563 32.74 2.03 13.19
CA LEU A 563 32.04 0.74 13.16
C LEU A 563 32.80 -0.27 14.00
N ASN A 564 32.12 -0.97 14.90
CA ASN A 564 32.66 -2.16 15.56
C ASN A 564 32.73 -3.31 14.55
N ALA A 565 33.68 -3.26 13.61
CA ALA A 565 34.10 -4.43 12.87
C ALA A 565 35.36 -4.97 13.54
N ALA A 566 35.30 -6.20 14.04
CA ALA A 566 36.52 -6.94 14.36
C ALA A 566 37.42 -6.92 13.11
N PRO A 567 38.73 -6.62 13.24
CA PRO A 567 39.61 -6.68 12.09
C PRO A 567 39.66 -8.13 11.61
N ALA A 568 39.32 -8.36 10.35
CA ALA A 568 39.95 -9.46 9.64
C ALA A 568 41.46 -9.25 9.78
N GLU A 569 42.17 -10.24 10.33
CA GLU A 569 43.58 -10.12 10.70
C GLU A 569 44.42 -9.50 9.58
N GLY A 570 45.12 -8.41 9.91
CA GLY A 570 46.25 -7.92 9.13
C GLY A 570 45.97 -6.82 8.11
N ALA A 571 45.48 -5.65 8.53
CA ALA A 571 45.80 -4.38 7.87
C ALA A 571 45.60 -3.20 8.83
N ALA A 572 46.69 -2.59 9.31
CA ALA A 572 46.62 -1.27 9.92
C ALA A 572 46.38 -0.25 8.80
N VAL A 573 45.16 0.26 8.67
CA VAL A 573 44.84 1.35 7.75
C VAL A 573 43.94 2.35 8.47
N THR A 574 44.47 3.57 8.62
CA THR A 574 43.75 4.77 9.04
C THR A 574 42.49 4.94 8.16
N PRO A 575 41.29 5.18 8.71
CA PRO A 575 40.08 5.27 7.90
C PRO A 575 40.15 6.54 7.04
N THR A 576 40.49 6.35 5.77
CA THR A 576 40.31 7.35 4.71
C THR A 576 39.05 6.95 3.96
N LEU A 577 38.10 7.88 3.82
CA LEU A 577 36.90 7.66 3.02
C LEU A 577 37.32 7.17 1.61
N PRO A 578 36.72 6.09 1.08
CA PRO A 578 37.11 5.59 -0.24
C PRO A 578 36.88 6.67 -1.31
N PRO A 579 37.78 6.81 -2.29
CA PRO A 579 37.65 7.81 -3.35
C PRO A 579 36.35 7.62 -4.15
N PRO A 580 35.84 8.67 -4.83
CA PRO A 580 34.71 8.55 -5.74
C PRO A 580 34.99 7.46 -6.80
N PRO A 581 33.95 6.72 -7.25
CA PRO A 581 34.13 5.54 -8.07
C PRO A 581 34.79 5.87 -9.41
N THR A 582 35.66 4.97 -9.85
CA THR A 582 36.06 4.88 -11.27
C THR A 582 34.90 4.22 -12.04
N PRO A 583 34.56 4.60 -13.29
CA PRO A 583 33.32 4.21 -13.96
C PRO A 583 33.13 2.72 -14.32
N GLN A 584 33.85 1.78 -13.70
CA GLN A 584 33.70 0.36 -13.98
C GLN A 584 33.65 -0.46 -12.69
N ALA A 585 32.61 -1.30 -12.61
CA ALA A 585 32.25 -2.22 -11.54
C ALA A 585 31.38 -1.66 -10.40
N ALA A 586 30.22 -1.08 -10.74
CA ALA A 586 29.04 -1.25 -9.91
C ALA A 586 28.60 -2.72 -9.99
N SER A 587 29.03 -3.56 -9.05
CA SER A 587 28.56 -4.94 -8.99
C SER A 587 27.12 -4.97 -8.48
N SER A 588 26.25 -5.45 -9.36
CA SER A 588 24.87 -5.88 -9.16
C SER A 588 24.59 -6.57 -7.81
N SER A 589 23.89 -5.89 -6.89
CA SER A 589 23.00 -6.57 -5.93
C SER A 589 21.88 -5.70 -5.35
N LEU A 590 21.55 -4.55 -5.95
CA LEU A 590 20.27 -3.88 -5.70
C LEU A 590 19.51 -3.89 -7.02
N THR A 591 18.44 -4.68 -7.06
CA THR A 591 17.50 -4.72 -8.18
C THR A 591 17.08 -3.29 -8.52
N PRO A 592 17.25 -2.82 -9.78
CA PRO A 592 16.67 -1.54 -10.19
C PRO A 592 15.17 -1.58 -9.85
N SER A 593 14.67 -0.51 -9.23
CA SER A 593 13.25 -0.34 -8.98
C SER A 593 12.49 -0.65 -10.27
N SER A 594 11.63 -1.67 -10.22
CA SER A 594 10.70 -1.99 -11.30
C SER A 594 9.93 -0.73 -11.68
N PRO A 595 9.51 -0.56 -12.96
CA PRO A 595 8.66 0.57 -13.34
C PRO A 595 7.46 0.65 -12.38
N GLN A 596 7.27 1.82 -11.74
CA GLN A 596 6.17 2.04 -10.80
C GLN A 596 4.85 1.72 -11.50
N LYS A 597 4.11 0.75 -10.94
CA LYS A 597 2.78 0.38 -11.42
C LYS A 597 1.75 1.35 -10.84
N ILE A 598 0.57 1.38 -11.45
CA ILE A 598 -0.54 2.20 -10.94
C ILE A 598 -1.01 1.58 -9.61
N GLY A 599 -0.93 2.37 -8.55
CA GLY A 599 -1.26 1.96 -7.20
C GLY A 599 -2.54 2.60 -6.66
N LEU A 600 -2.82 2.35 -5.39
CA LEU A 600 -3.93 2.94 -4.64
C LEU A 600 -3.50 3.13 -3.18
N HIS A 601 -3.83 4.28 -2.61
CA HIS A 601 -3.79 4.45 -1.17
C HIS A 601 -5.09 4.99 -0.59
N PHE A 602 -5.31 4.75 0.68
CA PHE A 602 -6.35 5.40 1.49
C PHE A 602 -5.98 5.30 2.97
N THR A 603 -6.52 6.21 3.78
CA THR A 603 -6.33 6.23 5.24
C THR A 603 -7.66 6.01 5.95
N GLU A 604 -7.66 5.15 6.96
CA GLU A 604 -8.82 4.86 7.79
C GLU A 604 -8.50 4.96 9.29
N THR A 605 -9.49 5.36 10.08
CA THR A 605 -9.40 5.39 11.55
C THR A 605 -10.53 4.57 12.15
N MET A 606 -10.17 3.60 12.99
CA MET A 606 -11.13 2.78 13.74
C MET A 606 -10.97 2.99 15.24
N VAL A 607 -12.10 3.02 15.94
CA VAL A 607 -12.18 3.20 17.39
C VAL A 607 -12.94 2.06 18.03
N GLY A 608 -12.56 1.67 19.25
CA GLY A 608 -13.30 0.67 19.99
C GLY A 608 -12.61 0.27 21.28
N THR A 609 -12.74 -1.00 21.66
CA THR A 609 -12.30 -1.49 22.98
C THR A 609 -11.39 -2.69 22.85
N TYR A 610 -10.39 -2.72 23.72
CA TYR A 610 -9.48 -3.84 23.96
C TYR A 610 -9.77 -4.47 25.32
N THR A 611 -9.86 -5.79 25.35
CA THR A 611 -10.11 -6.60 26.53
C THR A 611 -8.91 -7.51 26.77
N PRO A 612 -8.10 -7.29 27.83
CA PRO A 612 -7.01 -8.17 28.21
C PRO A 612 -7.48 -9.61 28.52
N ASN A 613 -6.64 -10.59 28.25
CA ASN A 613 -6.92 -12.02 28.48
C ASN A 613 -6.57 -12.49 29.91
N VAL A 614 -6.08 -11.60 30.78
CA VAL A 614 -5.62 -11.96 32.14
C VAL A 614 -6.79 -12.00 33.13
N ALA A 615 -6.92 -13.11 33.85
CA ALA A 615 -7.96 -13.31 34.86
C ALA A 615 -7.68 -12.48 36.13
N GLY A 616 -8.47 -11.43 36.38
CA GLY A 616 -8.49 -10.75 37.69
C GLY A 616 -8.87 -9.26 37.69
N GLU A 617 -8.66 -8.54 36.59
CA GLU A 617 -8.93 -7.10 36.51
C GLU A 617 -9.50 -6.74 35.12
N ALA A 618 -10.76 -7.09 34.88
CA ALA A 618 -11.45 -6.87 33.61
C ALA A 618 -11.82 -5.39 33.39
N ALA A 619 -10.83 -4.48 33.37
CA ALA A 619 -11.03 -3.13 32.88
C ALA A 619 -10.72 -3.11 31.38
N THR A 620 -11.75 -2.88 30.55
CA THR A 620 -11.55 -2.65 29.12
C THR A 620 -10.75 -1.37 28.92
N SER A 621 -9.89 -1.36 27.89
CA SER A 621 -9.10 -0.20 27.51
C SER A 621 -9.59 0.34 26.18
N PRO A 622 -9.70 1.66 25.98
CA PRO A 622 -9.96 2.21 24.66
C PRO A 622 -8.81 1.83 23.73
N MET A 623 -9.16 1.51 22.49
CA MET A 623 -8.19 1.25 21.42
C MET A 623 -8.63 2.00 20.17
N GLU A 624 -7.68 2.69 19.56
CA GLU A 624 -7.87 3.41 18.31
C GLU A 624 -6.65 3.23 17.43
N PHE A 625 -6.86 3.06 16.12
CA PHE A 625 -5.76 3.18 15.17
C PHE A 625 -6.13 4.10 14.02
N THR A 626 -5.12 4.76 13.45
CA THR A 626 -5.18 5.43 12.16
C THR A 626 -4.18 4.77 11.23
N LEU A 627 -4.67 4.13 10.17
CA LEU A 627 -3.91 3.28 9.27
C LEU A 627 -4.02 3.78 7.83
N THR A 628 -2.87 4.00 7.20
CA THR A 628 -2.79 4.18 5.74
C THR A 628 -2.52 2.82 5.10
N VAL A 629 -3.36 2.45 4.14
CA VAL A 629 -3.25 1.24 3.33
C VAL A 629 -2.75 1.66 1.95
N GLU A 630 -1.74 0.97 1.44
CA GLU A 630 -1.11 1.26 0.15
C GLU A 630 -0.92 -0.03 -0.66
N SER A 631 -1.37 -0.03 -1.90
CA SER A 631 -1.08 -1.06 -2.89
C SER A 631 -0.27 -0.45 -4.03
N GLU A 632 0.92 -0.99 -4.28
CA GLU A 632 1.76 -0.59 -5.42
C GLU A 632 1.23 -1.14 -6.76
N ASP A 633 0.35 -2.14 -6.73
CA ASP A 633 -0.24 -2.77 -7.92
C ASP A 633 -1.75 -2.91 -7.73
N LEU A 634 -2.48 -1.87 -8.16
CA LEU A 634 -3.94 -1.87 -8.11
C LEU A 634 -4.55 -2.95 -9.01
N ALA A 635 -3.85 -3.38 -10.08
CA ALA A 635 -4.33 -4.45 -10.95
C ALA A 635 -4.29 -5.81 -10.23
N ASP A 636 -3.17 -6.10 -9.54
CA ASP A 636 -3.05 -7.29 -8.69
C ASP A 636 -4.08 -7.26 -7.56
N MET A 637 -4.23 -6.12 -6.86
CA MET A 637 -5.23 -5.97 -5.78
C MET A 637 -6.67 -6.31 -6.22
N ILE A 638 -7.04 -5.99 -7.46
CA ILE A 638 -8.37 -6.25 -8.01
C ILE A 638 -8.53 -7.70 -8.51
N SER A 639 -7.47 -8.30 -9.05
CA SER A 639 -7.54 -9.58 -9.77
C SER A 639 -7.08 -10.80 -8.97
N ASN A 640 -6.17 -10.59 -8.01
CA ASN A 640 -5.58 -11.64 -7.19
C ASN A 640 -6.23 -11.64 -5.79
N PRO A 641 -6.98 -12.69 -5.40
CA PRO A 641 -7.61 -12.75 -4.08
C PRO A 641 -6.59 -12.86 -2.91
N GLN A 642 -5.34 -13.22 -3.19
CA GLN A 642 -4.25 -13.35 -2.21
C GLN A 642 -3.31 -12.14 -2.21
N HIS A 643 -3.72 -11.00 -2.81
CA HIS A 643 -2.91 -9.78 -2.80
C HIS A 643 -2.63 -9.31 -1.36
N LEU A 644 -1.46 -8.70 -1.16
CA LEU A 644 -1.09 -8.10 0.12
C LEU A 644 -0.74 -6.63 -0.09
N ALA A 645 -1.69 -5.75 0.22
CA ALA A 645 -1.42 -4.32 0.34
C ALA A 645 -0.64 -4.07 1.64
N GLN A 646 0.27 -3.10 1.62
CA GLN A 646 1.07 -2.73 2.79
C GLN A 646 0.34 -1.69 3.63
N THR A 647 0.62 -1.66 4.93
CA THR A 647 0.02 -0.69 5.83
C THR A 647 1.02 -0.07 6.79
N ALA A 648 0.83 1.23 7.06
CA ALA A 648 1.60 2.01 8.03
C ALA A 648 0.65 2.95 8.78
N GLY A 649 0.92 3.20 10.06
CA GLY A 649 -0.01 3.96 10.88
C GLY A 649 0.35 3.99 12.35
N THR A 650 -0.59 4.45 13.16
CA THR A 650 -0.44 4.52 14.62
C THR A 650 -1.58 3.82 15.32
N LEU A 651 -1.30 3.25 16.50
CA LEU A 651 -2.29 2.64 17.38
C LEU A 651 -2.12 3.15 18.80
N THR A 652 -3.20 3.59 19.43
CA THR A 652 -3.25 3.96 20.85
C THR A 652 -4.00 2.89 21.63
N CYS A 653 -3.41 2.41 22.71
CA CYS A 653 -4.07 1.53 23.67
C CYS A 653 -3.34 1.62 25.02
N PRO A 654 -3.90 2.36 26.00
CA PRO A 654 -3.24 2.59 27.30
C PRO A 654 -2.89 1.31 28.07
N ALA A 655 -3.63 0.21 27.85
CA ALA A 655 -3.32 -1.08 28.46
C ALA A 655 -2.07 -1.78 27.88
N LEU A 656 -1.62 -1.39 26.68
CA LEU A 656 -0.42 -1.95 26.02
C LEU A 656 0.79 -1.01 26.10
N SER A 657 0.56 0.29 25.97
CA SER A 657 1.60 1.32 25.97
C SER A 657 1.01 2.67 26.40
N ALA A 658 1.76 3.43 27.20
CA ALA A 658 1.35 4.79 27.61
C ALA A 658 1.41 5.80 26.45
N GLN A 659 2.26 5.54 25.46
CA GLN A 659 2.41 6.36 24.26
C GLN A 659 1.82 5.66 23.02
N PRO A 660 1.39 6.40 21.99
CA PRO A 660 1.01 5.84 20.70
C PRO A 660 2.11 4.92 20.14
N MET A 661 1.70 3.77 19.61
CA MET A 661 2.59 2.79 18.97
C MET A 661 2.60 2.98 17.47
N THR A 662 3.74 2.74 16.83
CA THR A 662 3.90 2.77 15.37
C THR A 662 3.61 1.39 14.78
N ILE A 663 2.76 1.36 13.76
CA ILE A 663 2.44 0.18 12.97
C ILE A 663 3.50 0.02 11.87
N SER A 664 4.14 -1.14 11.84
CA SER A 664 5.12 -1.54 10.82
C SER A 664 4.82 -2.95 10.31
N ASN A 665 5.41 -3.32 9.17
CA ASN A 665 5.22 -4.64 8.53
C ASN A 665 3.73 -5.02 8.44
N GLY A 666 2.88 -4.02 8.18
CA GLY A 666 1.46 -4.19 8.16
C GLY A 666 0.98 -4.70 6.82
N THR A 667 0.06 -5.65 6.81
CA THR A 667 -0.55 -6.18 5.59
C THR A 667 -2.06 -6.11 5.65
N PHE A 668 -2.67 -5.76 4.52
CA PHE A 668 -4.10 -5.74 4.29
C PHE A 668 -4.46 -6.57 3.07
N ASN A 669 -5.48 -7.42 3.20
CA ASN A 669 -5.97 -8.27 2.11
C ASN A 669 -7.50 -8.17 2.03
N LEU A 670 -7.99 -7.77 0.87
CA LEU A 670 -9.39 -7.48 0.64
C LEU A 670 -10.16 -8.71 0.11
N PHE A 671 -11.31 -9.02 0.70
CA PHE A 671 -12.29 -10.03 0.24
C PHE A 671 -11.75 -11.47 0.09
N VAL A 672 -10.92 -11.92 1.04
CA VAL A 672 -10.40 -13.29 1.12
C VAL A 672 -11.53 -14.27 1.40
N VAL A 673 -11.71 -15.27 0.54
CA VAL A 673 -12.72 -16.32 0.71
C VAL A 673 -12.32 -17.23 1.88
N ASN A 674 -13.26 -17.54 2.77
CA ASN A 674 -13.04 -18.55 3.80
C ASN A 674 -13.19 -19.96 3.17
N GLU A 675 -12.12 -20.76 3.14
CA GLU A 675 -12.19 -22.09 2.52
C GLU A 675 -13.13 -23.06 3.26
N SER A 676 -13.38 -22.81 4.55
CA SER A 676 -14.22 -23.64 5.42
C SER A 676 -15.69 -23.21 5.46
N ASP A 677 -16.00 -22.02 4.95
CA ASP A 677 -17.35 -21.44 4.93
C ASP A 677 -17.60 -20.72 3.60
N VAL A 678 -18.52 -21.28 2.81
CA VAL A 678 -18.85 -20.85 1.45
C VAL A 678 -19.50 -19.47 1.37
N ASP A 679 -20.04 -18.98 2.49
CA ASP A 679 -20.77 -17.72 2.55
C ASP A 679 -19.99 -16.62 3.28
N GLU A 680 -18.75 -16.90 3.73
CA GLU A 680 -17.89 -15.94 4.42
C GLU A 680 -16.73 -15.45 3.55
N ARG A 681 -16.58 -14.12 3.47
CA ARG A 681 -15.36 -13.44 3.02
C ARG A 681 -14.80 -12.56 4.13
N ASN A 682 -13.50 -12.34 4.10
CA ASN A 682 -12.80 -11.57 5.11
C ASN A 682 -11.98 -10.43 4.50
N MET A 683 -11.95 -9.27 5.17
CA MET A 683 -10.89 -8.29 4.98
C MET A 683 -9.89 -8.46 6.10
N ASN A 684 -8.70 -8.96 5.79
CA ASN A 684 -7.70 -9.36 6.78
C ASN A 684 -6.69 -8.26 7.04
N TYR A 685 -6.35 -8.07 8.31
CA TYR A 685 -5.37 -7.12 8.82
C TYR A 685 -4.33 -7.88 9.63
N ARG A 686 -3.05 -7.61 9.37
CA ARG A 686 -1.95 -8.07 10.23
C ARG A 686 -0.97 -6.93 10.39
N MET A 687 -0.48 -6.71 11.60
CA MET A 687 0.38 -5.57 11.89
C MET A 687 1.33 -5.84 13.07
N THR A 688 2.53 -5.27 12.98
CA THR A 688 3.49 -5.22 14.09
C THR A 688 3.39 -3.86 14.76
N LEU A 689 3.10 -3.84 16.06
CA LEU A 689 2.95 -2.64 16.87
C LEU A 689 4.24 -2.41 17.66
N ASN A 690 4.92 -1.29 17.42
CA ASN A 690 6.15 -0.93 18.12
C ASN A 690 5.88 0.22 19.10
N ALA A 691 6.15 0.00 20.38
CA ALA A 691 6.09 1.03 21.41
C ALA A 691 7.44 1.75 21.54
N THR A 692 7.42 3.03 21.92
CA THR A 692 8.64 3.85 22.12
C THR A 692 9.56 3.27 23.19
N GLU A 693 8.98 2.58 24.18
CA GLU A 693 9.68 1.84 25.25
C GLU A 693 10.36 0.53 24.79
N GLY A 694 10.34 0.22 23.48
CA GLY A 694 11.03 -0.94 22.88
C GLY A 694 10.24 -2.25 22.90
N LYS A 695 9.00 -2.26 23.39
CA LYS A 695 8.11 -3.44 23.30
C LYS A 695 7.48 -3.56 21.92
N THR A 696 7.32 -4.81 21.48
CA THR A 696 6.68 -5.15 20.21
C THR A 696 5.49 -6.07 20.45
N TYR A 697 4.36 -5.81 19.79
CA TYR A 697 3.17 -6.64 19.83
C TYR A 697 2.68 -6.96 18.41
N PHE A 698 1.87 -8.00 18.27
CA PHE A 698 1.33 -8.42 16.97
C PHE A 698 -0.19 -8.42 17.01
N LEU A 699 -0.81 -7.67 16.10
CA LEU A 699 -2.25 -7.61 15.97
C LEU A 699 -2.67 -8.29 14.67
N SER A 700 -3.58 -9.25 14.78
CA SER A 700 -4.26 -9.87 13.64
C SER A 700 -5.75 -9.63 13.77
N GLY A 701 -6.38 -9.11 12.74
CA GLY A 701 -7.82 -8.86 12.74
C GLY A 701 -8.47 -9.17 11.40
N LYS A 702 -9.79 -9.36 11.43
CA LYS A 702 -10.59 -9.55 10.23
C LYS A 702 -11.93 -8.83 10.33
N LYS A 703 -12.35 -8.21 9.23
CA LYS A 703 -13.75 -7.83 9.02
C LYS A 703 -14.45 -9.01 8.36
N VAL A 704 -15.54 -9.46 8.94
CA VAL A 704 -16.25 -10.68 8.51
C VAL A 704 -17.47 -10.28 7.70
N ILE A 705 -17.50 -10.68 6.44
CA ILE A 705 -18.56 -10.40 5.47
C ILE A 705 -19.27 -11.72 5.20
N THR A 706 -20.54 -11.80 5.56
CA THR A 706 -21.36 -12.99 5.29
C THR A 706 -22.50 -12.67 4.35
N ARG A 707 -22.95 -13.65 3.56
CA ARG A 707 -24.20 -13.54 2.76
C ARG A 707 -25.42 -13.44 3.67
N THR A 708 -25.68 -12.23 4.15
CA THR A 708 -26.84 -11.90 4.99
C THR A 708 -27.61 -10.73 4.40
N SER A 709 -28.72 -10.35 5.03
CA SER A 709 -29.56 -9.23 4.62
C SER A 709 -28.73 -7.94 4.39
N PRO A 710 -29.08 -7.09 3.40
CA PRO A 710 -28.46 -5.77 3.20
C PRO A 710 -28.42 -4.88 4.44
N ILE A 711 -29.28 -5.15 5.44
CA ILE A 711 -29.33 -4.43 6.72
C ILE A 711 -28.00 -4.52 7.49
N ASN A 712 -27.26 -5.63 7.37
CA ASN A 712 -26.02 -5.87 8.10
C ASN A 712 -24.77 -5.38 7.35
N LEU A 713 -24.91 -4.87 6.11
CA LEU A 713 -23.80 -4.43 5.27
C LEU A 713 -22.88 -3.45 5.99
N TRP A 714 -23.46 -2.40 6.60
CA TRP A 714 -22.69 -1.35 7.27
C TRP A 714 -21.88 -1.89 8.43
N GLU A 715 -22.48 -2.72 9.29
CA GLU A 715 -21.79 -3.29 10.44
C GLU A 715 -20.64 -4.19 10.01
N GLN A 716 -20.87 -5.08 9.03
CA GLN A 716 -19.87 -6.05 8.57
C GLN A 716 -18.70 -5.41 7.81
N THR A 717 -18.93 -4.33 7.03
CA THR A 717 -17.84 -3.63 6.32
C THR A 717 -17.05 -2.67 7.20
N ASN A 718 -17.58 -2.30 8.37
CA ASN A 718 -16.98 -1.28 9.24
C ASN A 718 -16.54 -1.82 10.60
N THR A 719 -16.80 -3.08 10.95
CA THR A 719 -16.37 -3.68 12.22
C THR A 719 -15.19 -4.63 12.03
N LEU A 720 -14.10 -4.37 12.75
CA LEU A 720 -12.91 -5.20 12.81
C LEU A 720 -12.88 -5.97 14.14
N TYR A 721 -12.78 -7.30 14.06
CA TYR A 721 -12.49 -8.16 15.20
C TYR A 721 -11.01 -8.52 15.19
N ALA A 722 -10.30 -8.20 16.27
CA ALA A 722 -8.85 -8.33 16.35
C ALA A 722 -8.38 -9.08 17.60
N GLU A 723 -7.21 -9.70 17.47
CA GLU A 723 -6.46 -10.35 18.55
C GLU A 723 -5.07 -9.72 18.63
N VAL A 724 -4.58 -9.51 19.86
CA VAL A 724 -3.22 -9.03 20.12
C VAL A 724 -2.41 -10.13 20.81
N ARG A 725 -1.21 -10.39 20.30
CA ARG A 725 -0.31 -11.47 20.73
C ARG A 725 1.11 -10.96 20.99
N GLU A 726 1.87 -11.72 21.76
CA GLU A 726 3.29 -11.43 22.05
C GLU A 726 4.22 -11.59 20.84
N SER A 727 3.90 -12.50 19.92
CA SER A 727 4.68 -12.71 18.70
C SER A 727 3.79 -12.99 17.48
N ALA A 728 4.37 -12.94 16.27
CA ALA A 728 3.66 -13.23 15.02
C ALA A 728 3.25 -14.70 14.86
N GLN A 729 3.76 -15.61 15.70
CA GLN A 729 3.44 -17.03 15.60
C GLN A 729 2.00 -17.30 16.03
N ALA A 730 1.29 -18.18 15.31
CA ALA A 730 -0.13 -18.43 15.53
C ALA A 730 -0.43 -19.03 16.92
N ASP A 731 0.53 -19.74 17.50
CA ASP A 731 0.49 -20.34 18.84
C ASP A 731 1.04 -19.44 19.95
N ALA A 732 1.50 -18.22 19.62
CA ALA A 732 2.00 -17.27 20.60
C ALA A 732 0.91 -16.87 21.61
N PRO A 733 1.28 -16.59 22.88
CA PRO A 733 0.31 -16.22 23.91
C PRO A 733 -0.63 -15.07 23.50
N LEU A 734 -1.93 -15.28 23.68
CA LEU A 734 -2.96 -14.27 23.44
C LEU A 734 -3.00 -13.27 24.61
N LEU A 735 -2.66 -12.02 24.32
CA LEU A 735 -2.66 -10.93 25.30
C LEU A 735 -4.06 -10.36 25.52
N GLY A 736 -4.89 -10.32 24.47
CA GLY A 736 -6.27 -9.82 24.54
C GLY A 736 -6.95 -9.75 23.18
N LYS A 737 -8.22 -9.37 23.20
CA LYS A 737 -9.08 -9.22 22.01
C LYS A 737 -9.59 -7.79 21.90
N ALA A 738 -9.80 -7.32 20.68
CA ALA A 738 -10.35 -6.00 20.41
C ALA A 738 -11.50 -6.06 19.39
N THR A 739 -12.47 -5.15 19.57
CA THR A 739 -13.52 -4.89 18.59
C THR A 739 -13.49 -3.41 18.25
N LEU A 740 -13.24 -3.08 17.00
CA LEU A 740 -13.08 -1.72 16.51
C LEU A 740 -14.08 -1.41 15.40
N ILE A 741 -14.57 -0.18 15.31
CA ILE A 741 -15.51 0.26 14.28
C ILE A 741 -14.98 1.49 13.53
N ILE A 742 -15.29 1.60 12.25
CA ILE A 742 -15.23 2.86 11.51
C ILE A 742 -16.53 3.63 11.79
N THR A 743 -16.43 4.81 12.38
CA THR A 743 -17.60 5.68 12.59
C THR A 743 -18.07 6.30 11.25
N PRO A 744 -19.35 6.72 11.12
CA PRO A 744 -19.81 7.40 9.89
C PRO A 744 -18.97 8.63 9.53
N GLU A 745 -18.50 9.39 10.52
CA GLU A 745 -17.60 10.52 10.30
C GLU A 745 -16.24 10.08 9.74
N ASN A 746 -15.61 9.07 10.36
CA ASN A 746 -14.32 8.55 9.89
C ASN A 746 -14.42 7.91 8.50
N PHE A 747 -15.54 7.27 8.19
CA PHE A 747 -15.81 6.74 6.86
C PHE A 747 -15.87 7.87 5.81
N LEU A 748 -16.57 8.98 6.10
CA LEU A 748 -16.61 10.14 5.20
C LEU A 748 -15.24 10.79 5.00
N LYS A 749 -14.40 10.84 6.05
CA LYS A 749 -13.01 11.29 5.95
C LYS A 749 -12.19 10.33 5.08
N GLN A 750 -12.30 9.02 5.29
CA GLN A 750 -11.61 7.99 4.51
C GLN A 750 -11.88 8.14 3.01
N GLN A 751 -13.13 8.38 2.60
CA GLN A 751 -13.46 8.58 1.17
C GLN A 751 -12.70 9.75 0.53
N ARG A 752 -12.31 10.77 1.31
CA ARG A 752 -11.52 11.92 0.82
C ARG A 752 -10.02 11.64 0.76
N THR A 753 -9.56 10.54 1.34
CA THR A 753 -8.15 10.11 1.33
C THR A 753 -7.85 9.09 0.24
N LEU A 754 -8.88 8.53 -0.39
CA LEU A 754 -8.72 7.53 -1.44
C LEU A 754 -8.16 8.18 -2.71
N GLU A 755 -6.99 7.73 -3.13
CA GLU A 755 -6.32 8.25 -4.32
C GLU A 755 -5.55 7.15 -5.06
N VAL A 756 -5.61 7.20 -6.39
CA VAL A 756 -4.85 6.34 -7.28
C VAL A 756 -3.47 6.96 -7.51
N THR A 757 -2.43 6.23 -7.11
CA THR A 757 -1.03 6.66 -7.17
C THR A 757 -0.38 6.23 -8.49
N HIS A 758 0.71 6.91 -8.87
CA HIS A 758 1.50 6.65 -10.08
C HIS A 758 0.74 6.71 -11.42
N ALA A 759 -0.46 7.30 -11.45
CA ALA A 759 -1.17 7.57 -12.70
C ALA A 759 -0.47 8.70 -13.49
N PRO A 760 -0.15 8.51 -14.79
CA PRO A 760 0.60 9.47 -15.60
C PRO A 760 -0.20 10.74 -15.93
N ASP A 761 -1.53 10.67 -15.86
CA ASP A 761 -2.45 11.77 -16.17
C ASP A 761 -3.78 11.62 -15.42
N LEU A 762 -4.56 12.71 -15.40
CA LEU A 762 -5.84 12.78 -14.69
C LEU A 762 -6.90 11.81 -15.25
N LYS A 763 -6.87 11.52 -16.56
CA LYS A 763 -7.82 10.62 -17.21
C LYS A 763 -7.58 9.19 -16.74
N THR A 764 -6.34 8.74 -16.76
CA THR A 764 -5.89 7.44 -16.27
C THR A 764 -6.22 7.30 -14.78
N ARG A 765 -5.99 8.35 -13.98
CA ARG A 765 -6.37 8.36 -12.56
C ARG A 765 -7.86 8.09 -12.38
N LEU A 766 -8.73 8.83 -13.08
CA LEU A 766 -10.18 8.67 -13.01
C LEU A 766 -10.64 7.28 -13.48
N GLU A 767 -10.07 6.76 -14.56
CA GLU A 767 -10.38 5.42 -15.08
C GLU A 767 -10.11 4.33 -14.04
N TRP A 768 -8.96 4.39 -13.36
CA TRP A 768 -8.59 3.43 -12.32
C TRP A 768 -9.39 3.60 -11.03
N THR A 769 -9.71 4.84 -10.64
CA THR A 769 -10.65 5.10 -9.53
C THR A 769 -12.01 4.45 -9.80
N LEU A 770 -12.55 4.59 -11.02
CA LEU A 770 -13.81 3.95 -11.42
C LEU A 770 -13.71 2.43 -11.48
N LYS A 771 -12.58 1.86 -11.92
CA LYS A 771 -12.36 0.39 -11.90
C LYS A 771 -12.37 -0.16 -10.47
N PHE A 772 -11.63 0.46 -9.56
CA PHE A 772 -11.63 0.05 -8.16
C PHE A 772 -13.03 0.18 -7.53
N GLY A 773 -13.71 1.30 -7.75
CA GLY A 773 -15.08 1.51 -7.27
C GLY A 773 -16.06 0.46 -7.80
N LYS A 774 -15.97 0.10 -9.10
CA LYS A 774 -16.79 -0.97 -9.71
C LYS A 774 -16.49 -2.35 -9.13
N PHE A 775 -15.22 -2.66 -8.90
CA PHE A 775 -14.82 -3.93 -8.29
C PHE A 775 -15.37 -4.03 -6.86
N PHE A 776 -15.12 -3.03 -6.03
CA PHE A 776 -15.57 -3.01 -4.64
C PHE A 776 -17.11 -3.09 -4.54
N ALA A 777 -17.83 -2.26 -5.31
CA ALA A 777 -19.28 -2.30 -5.37
C ALA A 777 -19.81 -3.61 -5.97
N GLY A 778 -19.10 -4.19 -6.95
CA GLY A 778 -19.46 -5.46 -7.58
C GLY A 778 -19.37 -6.64 -6.61
N VAL A 779 -18.32 -6.71 -5.79
CA VAL A 779 -18.20 -7.73 -4.74
C VAL A 779 -19.31 -7.56 -3.70
N LEU A 780 -19.55 -6.33 -3.21
CA LEU A 780 -20.65 -6.08 -2.28
C LEU A 780 -22.03 -6.40 -2.89
N PHE A 781 -22.27 -6.07 -4.15
CA PHE A 781 -23.52 -6.43 -4.83
C PHE A 781 -23.66 -7.94 -5.02
N THR A 782 -22.55 -8.66 -5.24
CA THR A 782 -22.57 -10.12 -5.34
C THR A 782 -22.93 -10.77 -4.01
N GLU A 783 -22.42 -10.24 -2.89
CA GLU A 783 -22.66 -10.84 -1.56
C GLU A 783 -23.96 -10.37 -0.88
N TYR A 784 -24.41 -9.13 -1.13
CA TYR A 784 -25.60 -8.54 -0.50
C TYR A 784 -26.79 -8.29 -1.46
N GLY A 785 -26.61 -8.47 -2.78
CA GLY A 785 -27.65 -8.18 -3.79
C GLY A 785 -28.84 -9.15 -3.77
N GLY A 786 -28.79 -10.20 -2.95
CA GLY A 786 -29.84 -11.20 -2.86
C GLY A 786 -30.21 -11.78 -4.23
N VAL A 787 -31.50 -11.86 -4.55
CA VAL A 787 -32.00 -12.35 -5.85
C VAL A 787 -31.61 -11.46 -7.05
N ALA A 788 -31.17 -10.21 -6.82
CA ALA A 788 -30.72 -9.32 -7.89
C ALA A 788 -29.25 -9.56 -8.28
N ALA A 789 -28.49 -10.30 -7.47
CA ALA A 789 -27.10 -10.64 -7.78
C ALA A 789 -27.02 -11.58 -9.01
N PRO A 790 -25.95 -11.47 -9.83
CA PRO A 790 -25.73 -12.37 -10.96
C PRO A 790 -25.40 -13.79 -10.48
N LEU A 791 -25.79 -14.80 -11.27
CA LEU A 791 -25.43 -16.21 -10.99
C LEU A 791 -23.95 -16.46 -11.29
N GLN A 792 -23.33 -17.29 -10.46
CA GLN A 792 -21.94 -17.69 -10.55
C GLN A 792 -21.84 -19.02 -11.30
N TYR A 793 -21.78 -18.95 -12.63
CA TYR A 793 -21.64 -20.14 -13.47
C TYR A 793 -20.22 -20.71 -13.40
N PHE A 794 -20.11 -22.03 -13.55
CA PHE A 794 -18.83 -22.69 -13.79
C PHE A 794 -18.21 -22.21 -15.11
N ASP A 795 -16.90 -21.92 -15.11
CA ASP A 795 -16.14 -21.61 -16.32
C ASP A 795 -15.47 -22.89 -16.89
N PRO A 796 -15.99 -23.44 -18.00
CA PRO A 796 -15.41 -24.63 -18.61
C PRO A 796 -14.02 -24.40 -19.24
N LYS A 797 -13.55 -23.15 -19.33
CA LYS A 797 -12.23 -22.80 -19.84
C LYS A 797 -11.18 -22.59 -18.73
N ALA A 798 -11.57 -22.66 -17.46
CA ALA A 798 -10.65 -22.55 -16.34
C ALA A 798 -9.62 -23.69 -16.34
N GLU A 799 -8.42 -23.45 -15.81
CA GLU A 799 -7.41 -24.50 -15.67
C GLU A 799 -7.94 -25.65 -14.79
N PRO A 800 -7.74 -26.92 -15.18
CA PRO A 800 -8.18 -28.06 -14.38
C PRO A 800 -7.57 -28.03 -12.97
N ARG A 801 -8.40 -28.13 -11.93
CA ARG A 801 -7.91 -28.16 -10.55
C ARG A 801 -7.02 -29.38 -10.30
N LEU A 802 -5.98 -29.22 -9.47
CA LEU A 802 -5.16 -30.33 -9.01
C LEU A 802 -5.96 -31.20 -8.03
N LYS A 803 -6.13 -32.48 -8.35
CA LYS A 803 -6.84 -33.44 -7.49
C LYS A 803 -5.91 -33.99 -6.42
N ARG A 804 -6.38 -34.09 -5.17
CA ARG A 804 -5.57 -34.71 -4.10
C ARG A 804 -5.51 -36.22 -4.28
N ALA A 805 -4.39 -36.82 -3.90
CA ALA A 805 -4.31 -38.27 -3.76
C ALA A 805 -5.23 -38.74 -2.62
N LEU A 806 -5.99 -39.80 -2.86
CA LEU A 806 -6.81 -40.43 -1.82
C LEU A 806 -5.91 -41.26 -0.89
N ARG A 807 -6.24 -41.30 0.40
CA ARG A 807 -5.66 -42.19 1.41
C ARG A 807 -6.23 -43.61 1.28
N ALA A 808 -6.26 -44.11 0.06
CA ALA A 808 -6.65 -45.47 -0.31
C ALA A 808 -5.77 -45.92 -1.50
N PRO A 809 -5.58 -47.24 -1.72
CA PRO A 809 -4.84 -47.75 -2.87
C PRO A 809 -5.46 -47.32 -4.19
N ALA A 810 -4.71 -47.47 -5.28
CA ALA A 810 -5.25 -47.27 -6.62
C ALA A 810 -6.47 -48.19 -6.84
N PRO A 811 -7.59 -47.66 -7.38
CA PRO A 811 -8.80 -48.44 -7.57
C PRO A 811 -8.61 -49.56 -8.61
N GLN A 812 -9.24 -50.70 -8.36
CA GLN A 812 -9.40 -51.75 -9.36
C GLN A 812 -10.78 -51.64 -9.99
N ILE A 813 -10.83 -51.50 -11.31
CA ILE A 813 -12.09 -51.39 -12.07
C ILE A 813 -12.46 -52.77 -12.61
N VAL A 814 -13.70 -53.18 -12.34
CA VAL A 814 -14.29 -54.43 -12.82
C VAL A 814 -15.60 -54.08 -13.52
N PHE A 815 -15.81 -54.61 -14.72
CA PHE A 815 -17.11 -54.51 -15.39
C PHE A 815 -17.91 -55.81 -15.23
N PHE A 816 -19.23 -55.70 -15.19
CA PHE A 816 -20.15 -56.83 -15.15
C PHE A 816 -21.39 -56.54 -15.99
N ASP A 817 -22.03 -57.58 -16.48
CA ASP A 817 -23.23 -57.48 -17.30
C ASP A 817 -24.46 -57.86 -16.46
N THR A 818 -25.55 -57.13 -16.65
CA THR A 818 -26.88 -57.47 -16.12
C THR A 818 -27.57 -58.49 -17.03
N PRO A 819 -28.64 -59.17 -16.56
CA PRO A 819 -29.41 -60.11 -17.38
C PRO A 819 -29.97 -59.50 -18.69
N ASP A 820 -30.25 -58.20 -18.72
CA ASP A 820 -30.71 -57.49 -19.91
C ASP A 820 -29.58 -57.01 -20.85
N GLY A 821 -28.32 -57.36 -20.54
CA GLY A 821 -27.14 -57.02 -21.34
C GLY A 821 -26.56 -55.62 -21.07
N THR A 822 -27.04 -54.91 -20.05
CA THR A 822 -26.47 -53.62 -19.63
C THR A 822 -25.13 -53.84 -18.94
N LYS A 823 -24.08 -53.20 -19.45
CA LYS A 823 -22.73 -53.28 -18.88
C LYS A 823 -22.54 -52.22 -17.81
N LEU A 824 -22.27 -52.64 -16.57
CA LEU A 824 -22.10 -51.80 -15.37
C LEU A 824 -20.70 -51.93 -14.79
N ARG A 825 -20.37 -51.05 -13.83
CA ARG A 825 -19.01 -50.91 -13.28
C ARG A 825 -18.99 -51.09 -11.76
N LEU A 826 -18.01 -51.85 -11.29
CA LEU A 826 -17.56 -51.95 -9.90
C LEU A 826 -16.17 -51.33 -9.76
N THR A 827 -15.98 -50.56 -8.70
CA THR A 827 -14.66 -50.00 -8.32
C THR A 827 -14.29 -50.53 -6.94
N ARG A 828 -13.15 -51.21 -6.83
CA ARG A 828 -12.68 -51.85 -5.60
C ARG A 828 -11.46 -51.14 -5.02
N TYR A 829 -11.48 -50.90 -3.71
CA TYR A 829 -10.35 -50.44 -2.92
C TYR A 829 -9.99 -51.49 -1.86
N HIS A 830 -8.84 -52.12 -2.06
CA HIS A 830 -8.40 -53.27 -1.28
C HIS A 830 -6.89 -53.26 -1.06
N ASP A 831 -6.46 -53.73 0.11
CA ASP A 831 -5.05 -53.96 0.44
C ASP A 831 -4.75 -55.46 0.33
N PRO A 832 -4.00 -55.90 -0.69
CA PRO A 832 -3.61 -57.31 -0.87
C PRO A 832 -2.92 -57.95 0.32
N ALA A 833 -2.32 -57.16 1.22
CA ALA A 833 -1.68 -57.68 2.43
C ALA A 833 -2.69 -58.08 3.53
N ARG A 834 -3.95 -57.63 3.46
CA ARG A 834 -4.96 -57.89 4.49
C ARG A 834 -5.70 -59.20 4.22
N LYS A 835 -5.32 -60.25 4.95
CA LYS A 835 -5.87 -61.61 4.81
C LYS A 835 -7.34 -61.78 5.21
N ALA A 836 -7.96 -60.79 5.85
CA ALA A 836 -9.34 -60.85 6.39
C ALA A 836 -10.14 -59.56 6.12
N ALA A 837 -10.01 -59.00 4.91
CA ALA A 837 -10.75 -57.79 4.55
C ALA A 837 -12.26 -58.09 4.40
N ARG A 838 -13.10 -57.22 4.97
CA ARG A 838 -14.57 -57.39 5.02
C ARG A 838 -15.21 -56.66 3.83
N PRO A 839 -15.83 -57.35 2.85
CA PRO A 839 -16.40 -56.68 1.69
C PRO A 839 -17.67 -55.88 2.05
N VAL A 840 -17.66 -54.59 1.70
CA VAL A 840 -18.82 -53.70 1.83
C VAL A 840 -19.12 -53.04 0.49
N LEU A 841 -20.36 -53.16 0.02
CA LEU A 841 -20.86 -52.56 -1.21
C LEU A 841 -21.55 -51.22 -0.93
N LEU A 842 -21.08 -50.14 -1.54
CA LEU A 842 -21.69 -48.80 -1.46
C LEU A 842 -22.48 -48.50 -2.74
N ILE A 843 -23.75 -48.17 -2.57
CA ILE A 843 -24.74 -48.01 -3.64
C ILE A 843 -25.27 -46.58 -3.67
N HIS A 844 -24.95 -45.84 -4.73
CA HIS A 844 -25.31 -44.43 -4.87
C HIS A 844 -26.79 -44.20 -5.21
N GLY A 845 -27.24 -42.95 -5.03
CA GLY A 845 -28.56 -42.47 -5.46
C GLY A 845 -28.62 -42.10 -6.94
N SER A 846 -29.76 -41.62 -7.40
CA SER A 846 -29.90 -41.14 -8.79
C SER A 846 -29.39 -39.69 -8.92
N GLY A 847 -29.01 -39.27 -10.14
CA GLY A 847 -28.44 -37.93 -10.40
C GLY A 847 -26.98 -37.76 -9.94
N VAL A 848 -26.37 -38.82 -9.43
CA VAL A 848 -24.98 -38.91 -8.96
C VAL A 848 -24.36 -40.24 -9.40
N SER A 849 -23.05 -40.40 -9.19
CA SER A 849 -22.33 -41.66 -9.39
C SER A 849 -21.79 -42.18 -8.07
N SER A 850 -21.12 -43.33 -8.12
CA SER A 850 -20.42 -43.87 -6.95
C SER A 850 -19.31 -42.96 -6.41
N ARG A 851 -18.89 -41.94 -7.18
CA ARG A 851 -17.91 -40.93 -6.78
C ARG A 851 -18.32 -40.14 -5.53
N ILE A 852 -19.60 -40.09 -5.16
CA ILE A 852 -20.04 -39.48 -3.89
C ILE A 852 -19.31 -40.05 -2.67
N TYR A 853 -18.88 -41.31 -2.73
CA TYR A 853 -18.16 -41.99 -1.65
C TYR A 853 -16.64 -41.80 -1.69
N SER A 854 -16.09 -41.44 -2.86
CA SER A 854 -14.64 -41.34 -3.12
C SER A 854 -14.20 -39.95 -3.57
N THR A 855 -15.01 -38.93 -3.33
CA THR A 855 -14.71 -37.55 -3.76
C THR A 855 -13.47 -37.01 -3.06
N ASP A 856 -12.64 -36.27 -3.80
CA ASP A 856 -11.43 -35.64 -3.27
C ASP A 856 -11.70 -34.20 -2.77
N LEU A 857 -12.95 -33.74 -2.90
CA LEU A 857 -13.43 -32.39 -2.54
C LEU A 857 -13.61 -32.15 -1.03
N ILE A 858 -13.49 -33.20 -0.21
CA ILE A 858 -13.49 -33.12 1.26
C ILE A 858 -12.22 -33.74 1.83
N ALA A 859 -11.86 -33.40 3.07
CA ALA A 859 -10.63 -33.83 3.70
C ALA A 859 -10.53 -35.37 3.84
N THR A 860 -11.63 -36.03 4.23
CA THR A 860 -11.74 -37.50 4.36
C THR A 860 -13.07 -37.97 3.80
N ASN A 861 -13.04 -38.81 2.75
CA ASN A 861 -14.25 -39.41 2.19
C ASN A 861 -14.55 -40.81 2.77
N MET A 862 -15.73 -41.34 2.45
CA MET A 862 -16.22 -42.63 2.97
C MET A 862 -15.29 -43.79 2.60
N VAL A 863 -14.74 -43.81 1.38
CA VAL A 863 -13.79 -44.85 0.95
C VAL A 863 -12.53 -44.83 1.81
N GLU A 864 -11.92 -43.67 2.01
CA GLU A 864 -10.73 -43.52 2.86
C GLU A 864 -11.01 -43.96 4.29
N TYR A 865 -12.19 -43.59 4.83
CA TYR A 865 -12.57 -43.91 6.19
C TYR A 865 -12.80 -45.43 6.38
N LEU A 866 -13.59 -46.06 5.50
CA LEU A 866 -13.87 -47.50 5.56
C LEU A 866 -12.62 -48.33 5.27
N PHE A 867 -11.79 -47.89 4.32
CA PHE A 867 -10.51 -48.55 4.04
C PHE A 867 -9.57 -48.46 5.25
N ALA A 868 -9.49 -47.32 5.93
CA ALA A 868 -8.73 -47.19 7.18
C ALA A 868 -9.30 -48.10 8.30
N ALA A 869 -10.62 -48.27 8.36
CA ALA A 869 -11.32 -49.17 9.28
C ALA A 869 -11.24 -50.69 8.90
N GLY A 870 -10.45 -51.05 7.88
CA GLY A 870 -10.17 -52.45 7.55
C GLY A 870 -11.10 -53.10 6.53
N TYR A 871 -11.99 -52.34 5.88
CA TYR A 871 -12.93 -52.89 4.91
C TYR A 871 -12.32 -53.05 3.50
N ASP A 872 -12.82 -54.04 2.76
CA ASP A 872 -12.67 -54.17 1.31
C ASP A 872 -13.84 -53.39 0.66
N VAL A 873 -13.56 -52.19 0.17
CA VAL A 873 -14.61 -51.23 -0.18
C VAL A 873 -14.94 -51.37 -1.66
N TRP A 874 -16.20 -51.67 -1.95
CA TRP A 874 -16.74 -51.82 -3.30
C TRP A 874 -17.73 -50.71 -3.59
N LEU A 875 -17.52 -50.00 -4.69
CA LEU A 875 -18.42 -49.00 -5.22
C LEU A 875 -19.10 -49.57 -6.46
N VAL A 876 -20.42 -49.48 -6.57
CA VAL A 876 -21.13 -49.83 -7.81
C VAL A 876 -21.59 -48.58 -8.52
N ASP A 877 -21.32 -48.46 -9.81
CA ASP A 877 -21.99 -47.52 -10.69
C ASP A 877 -23.13 -48.26 -11.41
N LEU A 878 -24.35 -48.01 -10.92
CA LEU A 878 -25.59 -48.60 -11.42
C LEU A 878 -25.94 -48.04 -12.80
N ARG A 879 -26.99 -48.59 -13.45
CA ARG A 879 -27.41 -48.10 -14.77
C ARG A 879 -27.79 -46.61 -14.79
N VAL A 880 -28.14 -46.06 -13.63
CA VAL A 880 -28.50 -44.65 -13.41
C VAL A 880 -27.31 -43.75 -13.05
N SER A 881 -26.09 -44.28 -13.01
CA SER A 881 -24.90 -43.51 -12.64
C SER A 881 -24.54 -42.50 -13.72
N ILE A 882 -24.26 -41.25 -13.33
CA ILE A 882 -23.80 -40.20 -14.25
C ILE A 882 -22.45 -40.51 -14.92
N GLU A 883 -21.74 -41.53 -14.44
CA GLU A 883 -20.47 -42.02 -15.01
C GLU A 883 -20.67 -43.14 -16.04
N MET A 884 -21.91 -43.62 -16.22
CA MET A 884 -22.23 -44.73 -17.10
C MET A 884 -23.04 -44.26 -18.31
N PRO A 885 -22.71 -44.68 -19.55
CA PRO A 885 -23.48 -44.34 -20.74
C PRO A 885 -24.95 -44.78 -20.68
N SER A 886 -25.27 -45.77 -19.83
CA SER A 886 -26.63 -46.27 -19.61
C SER A 886 -27.57 -45.25 -18.98
N VAL A 887 -27.07 -44.15 -18.39
CA VAL A 887 -27.90 -43.12 -17.75
C VAL A 887 -28.86 -42.43 -18.73
N PHE A 888 -28.53 -42.45 -20.02
CA PHE A 888 -29.36 -41.89 -21.10
C PHE A 888 -30.40 -42.87 -21.65
N VAL A 889 -30.45 -44.10 -21.13
CA VAL A 889 -31.41 -45.12 -21.54
C VAL A 889 -32.55 -45.16 -20.51
N PRO A 890 -33.82 -44.94 -20.93
CA PRO A 890 -34.95 -44.93 -20.02
C PRO A 890 -35.04 -46.19 -19.15
N THR A 891 -35.23 -46.00 -17.85
CA THR A 891 -35.26 -47.10 -16.88
C THR A 891 -36.19 -46.80 -15.71
N ASN A 892 -36.22 -47.70 -14.72
CA ASN A 892 -36.97 -47.54 -13.48
C ASN A 892 -36.22 -48.22 -12.32
N VAL A 893 -36.65 -47.92 -11.09
CA VAL A 893 -36.07 -48.50 -9.87
C VAL A 893 -36.23 -50.04 -9.81
N ASP A 894 -37.25 -50.59 -10.47
CA ASP A 894 -37.51 -52.03 -10.50
C ASP A 894 -36.38 -52.81 -11.17
N LYS A 895 -35.93 -52.34 -12.33
CA LYS A 895 -34.79 -52.92 -13.03
C LYS A 895 -33.52 -52.84 -12.19
N VAL A 896 -33.27 -51.70 -11.54
CA VAL A 896 -32.10 -51.54 -10.65
C VAL A 896 -32.14 -52.55 -9.51
N ALA A 897 -33.31 -52.74 -8.88
CA ALA A 897 -33.48 -53.64 -7.75
C ALA A 897 -33.42 -55.14 -8.13
N ARG A 898 -33.99 -55.52 -9.28
CA ARG A 898 -34.09 -56.93 -9.70
C ARG A 898 -32.89 -57.42 -10.49
N GLU A 899 -32.14 -56.52 -11.13
CA GLU A 899 -31.07 -56.89 -12.06
C GLU A 899 -29.70 -56.35 -11.62
N ASP A 900 -29.57 -55.04 -11.37
CA ASP A 900 -28.26 -54.40 -11.15
C ASP A 900 -27.63 -54.82 -9.83
N ILE A 901 -28.36 -54.63 -8.72
CA ILE A 901 -27.85 -54.91 -7.37
C ILE A 901 -27.56 -56.42 -7.19
N PRO A 902 -28.45 -57.35 -7.58
CA PRO A 902 -28.14 -58.78 -7.53
C PRO A 902 -26.91 -59.17 -8.34
N SER A 903 -26.75 -58.62 -9.55
CA SER A 903 -25.59 -58.90 -10.41
C SER A 903 -24.29 -58.36 -9.82
N ALA A 904 -24.32 -57.17 -9.21
CA ALA A 904 -23.18 -56.59 -8.50
C ALA A 904 -22.78 -57.45 -7.30
N VAL A 905 -23.74 -57.86 -6.47
CA VAL A 905 -23.50 -58.73 -5.30
C VAL A 905 -22.92 -60.08 -5.75
N ALA A 906 -23.49 -60.71 -6.78
CA ALA A 906 -22.98 -61.95 -7.34
C ALA A 906 -21.53 -61.81 -7.83
N LYS A 907 -21.21 -60.71 -8.54
CA LYS A 907 -19.86 -60.48 -9.04
C LYS A 907 -18.85 -60.24 -7.93
N ILE A 908 -19.22 -59.52 -6.87
CA ILE A 908 -18.34 -59.30 -5.71
C ILE A 908 -18.04 -60.63 -5.02
N ARG A 909 -19.06 -61.47 -4.79
CA ARG A 909 -18.89 -62.79 -4.18
C ARG A 909 -18.00 -63.71 -5.02
N GLU A 910 -18.18 -63.70 -6.34
CA GLU A 910 -17.30 -64.42 -7.28
C GLU A 910 -15.83 -63.99 -7.12
N LEU A 911 -15.57 -62.68 -7.04
CA LEU A 911 -14.20 -62.14 -7.01
C LEU A 911 -13.52 -62.19 -5.63
N THR A 912 -14.31 -62.17 -4.56
CA THR A 912 -13.80 -62.18 -3.18
C THR A 912 -13.78 -63.59 -2.58
N GLY A 913 -14.59 -64.51 -3.10
CA GLY A 913 -14.77 -65.84 -2.55
C GLY A 913 -15.55 -65.87 -1.22
N VAL A 914 -16.08 -64.73 -0.75
CA VAL A 914 -16.86 -64.69 0.49
C VAL A 914 -18.32 -65.11 0.25
N PRO A 915 -18.95 -65.84 1.19
CA PRO A 915 -20.33 -66.29 1.00
C PRO A 915 -21.34 -65.14 1.08
N GLU A 916 -21.06 -64.10 1.87
CA GLU A 916 -21.95 -62.95 2.09
C GLU A 916 -21.15 -61.65 2.28
N ILE A 917 -21.73 -60.53 1.86
CA ILE A 917 -21.17 -59.17 2.00
C ILE A 917 -22.07 -58.28 2.85
N GLN A 918 -21.60 -57.07 3.16
CA GLN A 918 -22.45 -56.00 3.71
C GLN A 918 -22.77 -54.98 2.62
N ALA A 919 -23.88 -54.26 2.72
CA ALA A 919 -24.24 -53.24 1.73
C ALA A 919 -24.76 -51.95 2.39
N LEU A 920 -24.39 -50.80 1.82
CA LEU A 920 -24.90 -49.49 2.18
C LEU A 920 -25.57 -48.85 0.96
N GLY A 921 -26.83 -48.45 1.10
CA GLY A 921 -27.59 -47.77 0.05
C GLY A 921 -27.96 -46.35 0.46
N HIS A 922 -27.75 -45.38 -0.43
CA HIS A 922 -28.13 -43.98 -0.21
C HIS A 922 -29.23 -43.53 -1.18
N CYS A 923 -30.19 -42.74 -0.68
CA CYS A 923 -31.27 -42.15 -1.47
C CYS A 923 -32.02 -43.23 -2.30
N MET A 924 -32.15 -43.05 -3.63
CA MET A 924 -32.72 -44.04 -4.53
C MET A 924 -32.01 -45.40 -4.44
N GLY A 925 -30.68 -45.42 -4.26
CA GLY A 925 -29.92 -46.66 -4.02
C GLY A 925 -30.35 -47.38 -2.73
N GLY A 926 -30.77 -46.63 -1.71
CA GLY A 926 -31.39 -47.17 -0.50
C GLY A 926 -32.77 -47.79 -0.76
N VAL A 927 -33.59 -47.13 -1.57
CA VAL A 927 -34.89 -47.65 -2.03
C VAL A 927 -34.70 -48.91 -2.87
N ALA A 928 -33.81 -48.89 -3.86
CA ALA A 928 -33.52 -50.03 -4.73
C ALA A 928 -32.95 -51.22 -3.94
N LEU A 929 -32.06 -50.97 -2.98
CA LEU A 929 -31.55 -52.02 -2.09
C LEU A 929 -32.67 -52.62 -1.21
N THR A 930 -33.57 -51.78 -0.70
CA THR A 930 -34.77 -52.24 0.03
C THR A 930 -35.64 -53.13 -0.86
N MET A 931 -35.93 -52.70 -2.08
CA MET A 931 -36.70 -53.47 -3.06
C MET A 931 -36.00 -54.77 -3.45
N SER A 932 -34.66 -54.77 -3.56
CA SER A 932 -33.88 -55.98 -3.84
C SER A 932 -34.03 -57.01 -2.72
N LEU A 933 -33.98 -56.57 -1.46
CA LEU A 933 -34.20 -57.44 -0.30
C LEU A 933 -35.61 -58.04 -0.31
N LEU A 934 -36.64 -57.20 -0.54
CA LEU A 934 -38.04 -57.62 -0.65
C LEU A 934 -38.29 -58.57 -1.85
N TYR A 935 -37.56 -58.37 -2.95
CA TYR A 935 -37.56 -59.27 -4.11
C TYR A 935 -37.00 -60.65 -3.72
N GLY A 936 -35.86 -60.66 -3.03
CA GLY A 936 -35.26 -61.89 -2.51
C GLY A 936 -33.74 -61.92 -2.54
N LEU A 937 -33.07 -60.77 -2.53
CA LEU A 937 -31.60 -60.67 -2.60
C LEU A 937 -30.89 -61.56 -1.57
N GLU A 938 -30.02 -62.43 -2.10
CA GLU A 938 -29.17 -63.36 -1.34
C GLU A 938 -27.71 -62.90 -1.34
N GLY A 939 -26.90 -63.40 -0.39
CA GLY A 939 -25.48 -63.07 -0.30
C GLY A 939 -25.16 -61.72 0.37
N VAL A 940 -26.11 -61.16 1.13
CA VAL A 940 -25.93 -59.93 1.91
C VAL A 940 -26.35 -60.18 3.36
N ARG A 941 -25.40 -60.08 4.30
CA ARG A 941 -25.64 -60.42 5.71
C ARG A 941 -26.20 -59.28 6.55
N SER A 942 -25.85 -58.04 6.24
CA SER A 942 -26.41 -56.83 6.87
C SER A 942 -26.44 -55.64 5.92
N VAL A 943 -27.35 -54.71 6.17
CA VAL A 943 -27.58 -53.55 5.31
C VAL A 943 -27.66 -52.25 6.11
N PHE A 944 -27.11 -51.17 5.57
CA PHE A 944 -27.21 -49.83 6.12
C PHE A 944 -27.87 -48.87 5.12
N ILE A 945 -28.99 -48.25 5.48
CA ILE A 945 -29.81 -47.46 4.56
C ILE A 945 -29.80 -45.99 4.97
N SER A 946 -29.42 -45.13 4.02
CA SER A 946 -29.30 -43.69 4.22
C SER A 946 -30.47 -42.93 3.58
N GLN A 947 -31.11 -42.09 4.40
CA GLN A 947 -32.19 -41.14 4.09
C GLN A 947 -33.55 -41.72 3.70
N VAL A 948 -33.64 -42.78 2.88
CA VAL A 948 -34.95 -43.32 2.46
C VAL A 948 -34.90 -44.82 2.17
N SER A 949 -36.00 -45.52 2.49
CA SER A 949 -36.17 -46.97 2.35
C SER A 949 -37.57 -47.29 1.81
N ALA A 950 -38.32 -48.22 2.44
CA ALA A 950 -39.63 -48.69 1.94
C ALA A 950 -40.73 -47.62 1.90
N HIS A 951 -40.61 -46.54 2.69
CA HIS A 951 -41.61 -45.48 2.81
C HIS A 951 -41.01 -44.12 2.41
N PRO A 952 -41.06 -43.72 1.12
CA PRO A 952 -40.57 -42.42 0.68
C PRO A 952 -41.57 -41.30 1.03
N VAL A 953 -41.23 -40.45 2.02
CA VAL A 953 -42.05 -39.30 2.43
C VAL A 953 -41.31 -37.99 2.15
N PRO A 954 -41.62 -37.27 1.06
CA PRO A 954 -40.86 -36.08 0.70
C PRO A 954 -41.36 -34.80 1.40
N GLY A 955 -40.62 -33.70 1.22
CA GLY A 955 -41.01 -32.34 1.64
C GLY A 955 -42.32 -31.85 1.00
N THR A 956 -42.85 -30.74 1.51
CA THR A 956 -44.18 -30.23 1.10
C THR A 956 -44.22 -29.83 -0.38
N LEU A 957 -43.18 -29.19 -0.90
CA LEU A 957 -43.13 -28.76 -2.31
C LEU A 957 -43.00 -29.96 -3.25
N GLU A 958 -42.24 -30.96 -2.85
CA GLU A 958 -41.98 -32.19 -3.59
C GLU A 958 -43.23 -33.07 -3.62
N LYS A 959 -44.00 -33.11 -2.52
CA LYS A 959 -45.34 -33.72 -2.49
C LYS A 959 -46.28 -33.08 -3.51
N ILE A 960 -46.28 -31.75 -3.60
CA ILE A 960 -47.10 -31.02 -4.58
C ILE A 960 -46.64 -31.37 -6.01
N LYS A 961 -45.33 -31.33 -6.29
CA LYS A 961 -44.77 -31.70 -7.60
C LYS A 961 -45.13 -33.14 -8.00
N ALA A 962 -45.03 -34.09 -7.07
CA ALA A 962 -45.39 -35.49 -7.30
C ALA A 962 -46.90 -35.70 -7.55
N GLY A 963 -47.76 -34.90 -6.91
CA GLY A 963 -49.21 -34.92 -7.12
C GLY A 963 -49.68 -34.28 -8.43
N LEU A 964 -48.89 -33.37 -9.00
CA LEU A 964 -49.20 -32.66 -10.25
C LEU A 964 -48.84 -33.44 -11.53
N HIS A 965 -48.32 -34.67 -11.44
CA HIS A 965 -47.91 -35.49 -12.59
C HIS A 965 -46.89 -34.78 -13.52
N ILE A 966 -46.04 -33.92 -12.96
CA ILE A 966 -45.05 -33.14 -13.73
C ILE A 966 -44.15 -34.03 -14.61
N PRO A 967 -43.63 -35.19 -14.15
CA PRO A 967 -42.84 -36.08 -15.00
C PRO A 967 -43.61 -36.62 -16.22
N ASP A 968 -44.90 -36.96 -16.05
CA ASP A 968 -45.76 -37.44 -17.15
C ASP A 968 -45.99 -36.32 -18.20
N PHE A 969 -46.06 -35.06 -17.74
CA PHE A 969 -46.15 -33.90 -18.61
C PHE A 969 -44.83 -33.64 -19.38
N MET A 970 -43.67 -33.84 -18.74
CA MET A 970 -42.35 -33.69 -19.38
C MET A 970 -42.10 -34.76 -20.45
N GLU A 971 -42.49 -36.01 -20.17
CA GLU A 971 -42.39 -37.13 -21.12
C GLU A 971 -43.30 -36.91 -22.35
N ASN A 972 -44.52 -36.41 -22.14
CA ASN A 972 -45.45 -36.04 -23.23
C ASN A 972 -44.93 -34.87 -24.11
N LEU A 973 -43.96 -34.11 -23.63
CA LEU A 973 -43.26 -33.05 -24.37
C LEU A 973 -41.94 -33.54 -25.01
N GLY A 974 -41.59 -34.82 -24.88
CA GLY A 974 -40.39 -35.41 -25.46
C GLY A 974 -39.10 -35.15 -24.66
N LEU A 975 -39.20 -34.70 -23.40
CA LEU A 975 -38.06 -34.54 -22.51
C LEU A 975 -37.80 -35.84 -21.74
N MET A 976 -36.70 -36.53 -22.08
CA MET A 976 -36.36 -37.85 -21.51
C MET A 976 -35.37 -37.78 -20.34
N ASP A 977 -34.67 -36.65 -20.18
CA ASP A 977 -33.71 -36.43 -19.09
C ASP A 977 -33.78 -34.98 -18.55
N VAL A 978 -33.24 -34.79 -17.34
CA VAL A 978 -33.07 -33.47 -16.71
C VAL A 978 -31.71 -33.39 -16.06
N THR A 979 -31.04 -32.23 -16.15
CA THR A 979 -29.66 -32.09 -15.66
C THR A 979 -29.46 -30.92 -14.71
N ALA A 980 -28.64 -31.16 -13.68
CA ALA A 980 -28.12 -30.11 -12.80
C ALA A 980 -26.98 -29.30 -13.46
N TYR A 981 -26.42 -29.75 -14.59
CA TYR A 981 -25.36 -29.02 -15.30
C TYR A 981 -25.86 -27.68 -15.85
N THR A 982 -25.04 -26.65 -15.69
CA THR A 982 -25.28 -25.31 -16.23
C THR A 982 -24.02 -24.78 -16.92
N GLU A 983 -24.22 -23.99 -17.97
CA GLU A 983 -23.15 -23.29 -18.70
C GLU A 983 -23.67 -21.88 -19.00
N HIS A 984 -22.78 -20.88 -18.99
CA HIS A 984 -23.17 -19.51 -19.31
C HIS A 984 -23.45 -19.36 -20.83
N LYS A 985 -24.70 -19.60 -21.25
CA LYS A 985 -25.14 -19.47 -22.66
C LYS A 985 -25.85 -18.14 -22.93
N SER A 986 -26.08 -17.80 -24.19
CA SER A 986 -26.84 -16.61 -24.55
C SER A 986 -28.33 -16.77 -24.22
N TRP A 987 -29.00 -15.68 -23.88
CA TRP A 987 -30.46 -15.63 -23.79
C TRP A 987 -31.09 -16.19 -25.09
N PRO A 988 -32.14 -17.05 -25.04
CA PRO A 988 -33.02 -17.36 -23.89
C PRO A 988 -32.64 -18.61 -23.08
N GLN A 989 -31.47 -19.24 -23.29
CA GLN A 989 -31.15 -20.54 -22.67
C GLN A 989 -30.91 -20.49 -21.15
N ASN A 990 -30.59 -19.32 -20.58
CA ASN A 990 -30.42 -19.14 -19.11
C ASN A 990 -31.71 -18.67 -18.40
N LEU A 991 -32.85 -18.57 -19.10
CA LEU A 991 -34.10 -18.03 -18.53
C LEU A 991 -34.59 -18.87 -17.34
N LEU A 992 -34.41 -20.21 -17.41
CA LEU A 992 -34.74 -21.11 -16.30
C LEU A 992 -33.87 -20.83 -15.08
N ASP A 993 -32.56 -20.65 -15.25
CA ASP A 993 -31.63 -20.40 -14.16
C ASP A 993 -31.92 -19.07 -13.44
N GLU A 994 -32.24 -18.03 -14.21
CA GLU A 994 -32.69 -16.73 -13.68
C GLU A 994 -34.05 -16.82 -12.97
N ALA A 995 -35.00 -17.61 -13.49
CA ALA A 995 -36.29 -17.82 -12.82
C ALA A 995 -36.14 -18.59 -11.50
N LEU A 996 -35.21 -19.54 -11.41
CA LEU A 996 -34.97 -20.34 -10.22
C LEU A 996 -34.40 -19.54 -9.03
N LYS A 997 -33.91 -18.31 -9.23
CA LYS A 997 -33.55 -17.39 -8.13
C LYS A 997 -34.74 -17.07 -7.21
N PHE A 998 -35.95 -17.14 -7.74
CA PHE A 998 -37.19 -16.90 -7.01
C PHE A 998 -37.81 -18.17 -6.45
N TYR A 999 -37.13 -19.33 -6.61
CA TYR A 999 -37.62 -20.58 -6.05
C TYR A 999 -37.58 -20.49 -4.50
N PRO A 1000 -38.69 -20.81 -3.80
CA PRO A 1000 -38.80 -20.59 -2.37
C PRO A 1000 -37.80 -21.46 -1.60
N LEU A 1001 -36.85 -20.80 -0.94
CA LEU A 1001 -35.81 -21.38 -0.09
C LEU A 1001 -35.82 -20.70 1.28
N ASN A 1002 -35.30 -21.40 2.30
CA ASN A 1002 -35.01 -20.77 3.57
C ASN A 1002 -33.94 -19.69 3.37
N HIS A 1003 -34.13 -18.50 3.93
CA HIS A 1003 -33.25 -17.33 3.78
C HIS A 1003 -31.76 -17.56 4.12
N LYS A 1004 -31.44 -18.63 4.87
CA LYS A 1004 -30.05 -19.03 5.19
C LYS A 1004 -29.36 -19.86 4.10
N GLU A 1005 -30.12 -20.40 3.14
CA GLU A 1005 -29.62 -21.27 2.06
C GLU A 1005 -29.53 -20.54 0.70
N GLY A 1006 -29.56 -19.20 0.73
CA GLY A 1006 -29.48 -18.36 -0.47
C GLY A 1006 -28.10 -18.42 -1.09
N CYS A 1007 -28.01 -18.80 -2.37
CA CYS A 1007 -26.75 -19.08 -3.05
C CYS A 1007 -26.69 -18.47 -4.45
N GLY A 1008 -25.51 -18.06 -4.90
CA GLY A 1008 -25.29 -17.60 -6.29
C GLY A 1008 -25.05 -18.73 -7.30
N ASN A 1009 -24.93 -19.98 -6.86
CA ASN A 1009 -24.55 -21.11 -7.70
C ASN A 1009 -25.78 -21.70 -8.43
N PRO A 1010 -25.83 -21.62 -9.77
CA PRO A 1010 -26.97 -22.13 -10.54
C PRO A 1010 -27.13 -23.65 -10.46
N ILE A 1011 -26.06 -24.41 -10.18
CA ILE A 1011 -26.14 -25.85 -9.96
C ILE A 1011 -26.87 -26.15 -8.65
N CYS A 1012 -26.62 -25.39 -7.58
CA CYS A 1012 -27.39 -25.50 -6.33
C CYS A 1012 -28.88 -25.25 -6.59
N HIS A 1013 -29.22 -24.20 -7.33
CA HIS A 1013 -30.62 -23.88 -7.66
C HIS A 1013 -31.30 -24.99 -8.44
N ARG A 1014 -30.64 -25.53 -9.47
CA ARG A 1014 -31.19 -26.66 -10.24
C ARG A 1014 -31.30 -27.92 -9.41
N ALA A 1015 -30.29 -28.25 -8.61
CA ALA A 1015 -30.30 -29.42 -7.75
C ALA A 1015 -31.46 -29.34 -6.74
N THR A 1016 -31.65 -28.20 -6.07
CA THR A 1016 -32.79 -27.97 -5.18
C THR A 1016 -34.12 -28.06 -5.91
N PHE A 1017 -34.22 -27.46 -7.11
CA PHE A 1017 -35.45 -27.55 -7.89
C PHE A 1017 -35.81 -28.98 -8.29
N LEU A 1018 -34.82 -29.79 -8.68
CA LEU A 1018 -35.01 -31.17 -9.15
C LEU A 1018 -35.24 -32.16 -8.00
N TYR A 1019 -34.47 -32.04 -6.93
CA TYR A 1019 -34.38 -33.08 -5.90
C TYR A 1019 -34.95 -32.64 -4.54
N GLY A 1020 -35.22 -31.35 -4.32
CA GLY A 1020 -35.39 -30.78 -2.99
C GLY A 1020 -34.05 -30.37 -2.37
N LEU A 1021 -34.06 -29.78 -1.17
CA LEU A 1021 -32.83 -29.34 -0.51
C LEU A 1021 -31.96 -30.56 -0.16
N LEU A 1022 -30.83 -30.70 -0.87
CA LEU A 1022 -29.94 -31.85 -0.78
C LEU A 1022 -28.96 -31.77 0.40
N TYR A 1023 -28.58 -30.57 0.81
CA TYR A 1023 -27.54 -30.33 1.81
C TYR A 1023 -27.77 -28.96 2.44
N GLU A 1024 -27.24 -28.77 3.66
CA GLU A 1024 -27.10 -27.45 4.27
C GLU A 1024 -25.78 -26.80 3.80
N HIS A 1025 -25.78 -25.53 3.41
CA HIS A 1025 -24.55 -24.85 2.99
C HIS A 1025 -23.48 -24.81 4.08
N GLU A 1026 -23.88 -24.81 5.36
CA GLU A 1026 -22.97 -24.94 6.51
C GLU A 1026 -22.16 -26.24 6.47
N GLN A 1027 -22.66 -27.30 5.84
CA GLN A 1027 -21.96 -28.58 5.68
C GLN A 1027 -21.06 -28.63 4.44
N LEU A 1028 -21.01 -27.58 3.62
CA LEU A 1028 -20.13 -27.49 2.46
C LEU A 1028 -18.85 -26.71 2.77
N ASN A 1029 -17.76 -27.09 2.13
CA ASN A 1029 -16.55 -26.27 2.04
C ASN A 1029 -16.48 -25.62 0.65
N GLN A 1030 -15.62 -24.62 0.46
CA GLN A 1030 -15.53 -23.89 -0.81
C GLN A 1030 -15.16 -24.77 -1.99
N THR A 1031 -14.23 -25.72 -1.78
CA THR A 1031 -13.79 -26.65 -2.82
C THR A 1031 -14.94 -27.52 -3.31
N LEU A 1032 -15.75 -28.05 -2.39
CA LEU A 1032 -16.94 -28.85 -2.70
C LEU A 1032 -18.01 -28.02 -3.41
N HIS A 1033 -18.34 -26.84 -2.89
CA HIS A 1033 -19.41 -25.99 -3.42
C HIS A 1033 -19.09 -25.44 -4.82
N SER A 1034 -17.85 -25.03 -5.09
CA SER A 1034 -17.41 -24.58 -6.42
C SER A 1034 -17.28 -25.71 -7.45
N ASN A 1035 -17.33 -26.98 -7.02
CA ASN A 1035 -17.11 -28.14 -7.90
C ASN A 1035 -18.26 -29.16 -7.87
N LEU A 1036 -19.47 -28.72 -7.53
CA LEU A 1036 -20.66 -29.59 -7.49
C LEU A 1036 -20.96 -30.30 -8.82
N GLN A 1037 -20.54 -29.73 -9.95
CA GLN A 1037 -20.60 -30.34 -11.29
C GLN A 1037 -19.83 -31.67 -11.38
N GLU A 1038 -18.85 -31.93 -10.52
CA GLU A 1038 -18.14 -33.20 -10.48
C GLU A 1038 -18.92 -34.33 -9.79
N ILE A 1039 -19.98 -33.97 -9.06
CA ILE A 1039 -20.78 -34.89 -8.26
C ILE A 1039 -22.21 -35.02 -8.80
N LEU A 1040 -22.84 -33.92 -9.19
CA LEU A 1040 -24.22 -33.84 -9.64
C LEU A 1040 -24.29 -33.82 -11.17
N GLY A 1041 -25.26 -34.54 -11.75
CA GLY A 1041 -25.38 -34.62 -13.21
C GLY A 1041 -26.78 -34.91 -13.72
N VAL A 1042 -26.82 -35.70 -14.80
CA VAL A 1042 -28.05 -36.07 -15.52
C VAL A 1042 -28.89 -37.04 -14.70
N HIS A 1043 -30.21 -36.90 -14.77
CA HIS A 1043 -31.17 -37.79 -14.14
C HIS A 1043 -32.24 -38.23 -15.13
N ASP A 1044 -32.48 -39.54 -15.16
CA ASP A 1044 -33.51 -40.18 -15.99
C ASP A 1044 -34.92 -39.84 -15.49
N VAL A 1045 -35.82 -39.48 -16.41
CA VAL A 1045 -37.22 -39.13 -16.08
C VAL A 1045 -38.04 -40.37 -15.69
N GLY A 1046 -37.73 -41.54 -16.25
CA GLY A 1046 -38.41 -42.81 -15.91
C GLY A 1046 -38.24 -43.21 -14.45
N VAL A 1047 -37.03 -43.04 -13.90
CA VAL A 1047 -36.75 -43.22 -12.46
C VAL A 1047 -37.56 -42.23 -11.61
N PHE A 1048 -37.60 -40.95 -11.99
CA PHE A 1048 -38.39 -39.93 -11.27
C PHE A 1048 -39.88 -40.27 -11.24
N LYS A 1049 -40.42 -40.72 -12.38
CA LYS A 1049 -41.81 -41.16 -12.50
C LYS A 1049 -42.12 -42.31 -11.55
N HIS A 1050 -41.24 -43.31 -11.50
CA HIS A 1050 -41.42 -44.43 -10.59
C HIS A 1050 -41.35 -44.01 -9.11
N LEU A 1051 -40.38 -43.17 -8.73
CA LEU A 1051 -40.30 -42.61 -7.38
C LEU A 1051 -41.55 -41.80 -7.01
N ALA A 1052 -42.08 -40.99 -7.92
CA ALA A 1052 -43.32 -40.25 -7.70
C ALA A 1052 -44.53 -41.19 -7.51
N THR A 1053 -44.59 -42.32 -8.23
CA THR A 1053 -45.60 -43.36 -8.00
C THR A 1053 -45.49 -43.95 -6.61
N MET A 1054 -44.28 -44.25 -6.12
CA MET A 1054 -44.08 -44.75 -4.74
C MET A 1054 -44.48 -43.71 -3.69
N VAL A 1055 -44.16 -42.43 -3.91
CA VAL A 1055 -44.58 -41.32 -3.03
C VAL A 1055 -46.11 -41.24 -2.94
N ARG A 1056 -46.82 -41.33 -4.08
CA ARG A 1056 -48.29 -41.34 -4.12
C ARG A 1056 -48.89 -42.57 -3.47
N ALA A 1057 -48.23 -43.73 -3.58
CA ALA A 1057 -48.64 -44.96 -2.90
C ALA A 1057 -48.28 -44.96 -1.40
N HIS A 1058 -47.46 -44.01 -0.95
CA HIS A 1058 -46.86 -43.92 0.38
C HIS A 1058 -45.95 -45.10 0.77
N LYS A 1059 -45.51 -45.89 -0.22
CA LYS A 1059 -44.69 -47.09 -0.06
C LYS A 1059 -44.05 -47.49 -1.39
N VAL A 1060 -43.03 -48.35 -1.33
CA VAL A 1060 -42.47 -48.99 -2.53
C VAL A 1060 -43.50 -49.84 -3.25
N VAL A 1061 -43.55 -49.72 -4.59
CA VAL A 1061 -44.43 -50.44 -5.52
C VAL A 1061 -43.60 -50.83 -6.75
N ASP A 1062 -44.14 -51.70 -7.61
CA ASP A 1062 -43.52 -51.99 -8.91
C ASP A 1062 -43.70 -50.85 -9.92
N ALA A 1063 -43.06 -50.97 -11.08
CA ALA A 1063 -43.11 -49.95 -12.14
C ALA A 1063 -44.53 -49.64 -12.63
N GLU A 1064 -45.46 -50.59 -12.50
CA GLU A 1064 -46.89 -50.44 -12.82
C GLU A 1064 -47.72 -49.86 -11.65
N GLY A 1065 -47.11 -49.64 -10.49
CA GLY A 1065 -47.74 -49.06 -9.30
C GLY A 1065 -48.45 -50.07 -8.39
N LYS A 1066 -48.23 -51.38 -8.57
CA LYS A 1066 -48.81 -52.43 -7.73
C LYS A 1066 -47.95 -52.69 -6.49
N ASP A 1067 -48.63 -52.97 -5.38
CA ASP A 1067 -48.00 -53.31 -4.11
C ASP A 1067 -47.61 -54.78 -4.05
N VAL A 1068 -46.55 -55.15 -4.77
CA VAL A 1068 -46.03 -56.54 -4.80
C VAL A 1068 -44.89 -56.77 -3.80
N TYR A 1069 -44.11 -55.73 -3.51
CA TYR A 1069 -42.90 -55.84 -2.69
C TYR A 1069 -43.19 -56.03 -1.20
N LEU A 1070 -44.10 -55.26 -0.59
CA LEU A 1070 -44.41 -55.42 0.83
C LEU A 1070 -45.38 -56.58 1.08
N THR A 1071 -46.27 -56.88 0.12
CA THR A 1071 -47.24 -57.98 0.23
C THR A 1071 -46.63 -59.36 -0.04
N GLY A 1072 -45.48 -59.43 -0.72
CA GLY A 1072 -44.88 -60.72 -1.11
C GLY A 1072 -45.61 -61.43 -2.26
N THR A 1073 -46.35 -60.69 -3.08
CA THR A 1073 -47.06 -61.26 -4.25
C THR A 1073 -46.14 -61.31 -5.49
N ASP A 1074 -46.53 -62.01 -6.57
CA ASP A 1074 -45.71 -62.19 -7.79
C ASP A 1074 -44.30 -62.78 -7.57
N GLY A 1075 -44.15 -63.68 -6.60
CA GLY A 1075 -42.90 -64.41 -6.33
C GLY A 1075 -41.87 -63.66 -5.49
N MET A 1076 -42.24 -62.50 -4.94
CA MET A 1076 -41.42 -61.70 -4.02
C MET A 1076 -41.28 -62.38 -2.65
N LYS A 1077 -40.14 -62.20 -1.97
CA LYS A 1077 -39.98 -62.63 -0.56
C LYS A 1077 -40.83 -61.82 0.43
N GLY A 1078 -41.30 -60.63 0.05
CA GLY A 1078 -42.04 -59.77 0.96
C GLY A 1078 -41.18 -59.30 2.13
N LEU A 1079 -41.82 -58.95 3.26
CA LEU A 1079 -41.12 -58.54 4.48
C LEU A 1079 -40.09 -59.56 4.99
N GLU A 1080 -40.25 -60.85 4.70
CA GLU A 1080 -39.27 -61.88 5.10
C GLU A 1080 -37.89 -61.63 4.46
N GLY A 1081 -37.84 -60.98 3.29
CA GLY A 1081 -36.59 -60.56 2.65
C GLY A 1081 -35.78 -59.58 3.48
N MET A 1082 -36.45 -58.80 4.35
CA MET A 1082 -35.87 -57.79 5.23
C MET A 1082 -35.51 -58.33 6.62
N ARG A 1083 -35.79 -59.62 6.92
CA ARG A 1083 -35.55 -60.26 8.22
C ARG A 1083 -34.07 -60.57 8.45
N ARG A 1084 -33.27 -59.51 8.59
CA ARG A 1084 -31.82 -59.53 8.85
C ARG A 1084 -31.42 -58.22 9.54
N PRO A 1085 -30.18 -58.06 10.05
CA PRO A 1085 -29.72 -56.78 10.57
C PRO A 1085 -29.87 -55.65 9.53
N ILE A 1086 -30.59 -54.58 9.88
CA ILE A 1086 -30.69 -53.35 9.07
C ILE A 1086 -30.54 -52.09 9.93
N GLY A 1087 -29.59 -51.23 9.58
CA GLY A 1087 -29.39 -49.92 10.20
C GLY A 1087 -29.90 -48.79 9.30
N PHE A 1088 -30.42 -47.72 9.90
CA PHE A 1088 -30.93 -46.53 9.20
C PHE A 1088 -30.24 -45.26 9.70
N ILE A 1089 -29.80 -44.40 8.77
CA ILE A 1089 -29.37 -43.02 9.09
C ILE A 1089 -30.20 -41.99 8.35
N HIS A 1090 -30.41 -40.85 8.99
CA HIS A 1090 -31.21 -39.76 8.43
C HIS A 1090 -30.76 -38.40 9.00
N GLY A 1091 -30.65 -37.37 8.16
CA GLY A 1091 -30.33 -36.01 8.62
C GLY A 1091 -31.56 -35.26 9.15
N ASP A 1092 -31.47 -34.56 10.28
CA ASP A 1092 -32.63 -33.90 10.90
C ASP A 1092 -33.20 -32.73 10.07
N LYS A 1093 -32.40 -32.15 9.16
CA LYS A 1093 -32.79 -31.07 8.23
C LYS A 1093 -33.18 -31.54 6.84
N ASN A 1094 -33.24 -32.85 6.59
CA ASN A 1094 -33.53 -33.37 5.26
C ASN A 1094 -34.96 -32.99 4.78
N GLU A 1095 -35.04 -32.10 3.79
CA GLU A 1095 -36.29 -31.71 3.13
C GLU A 1095 -36.59 -32.52 1.85
N THR A 1096 -35.59 -33.23 1.31
CA THR A 1096 -35.74 -34.12 0.15
C THR A 1096 -36.66 -35.31 0.50
N TYR A 1097 -36.30 -36.04 1.56
CA TYR A 1097 -37.15 -37.04 2.20
C TYR A 1097 -37.14 -36.77 3.69
N LEU A 1098 -38.29 -36.51 4.28
CA LEU A 1098 -38.40 -36.15 5.69
C LEU A 1098 -37.94 -37.32 6.59
N PRO A 1099 -37.43 -37.05 7.82
CA PRO A 1099 -36.99 -38.08 8.79
C PRO A 1099 -37.97 -39.21 9.05
N ILE A 1100 -39.27 -38.93 8.91
CA ILE A 1100 -40.34 -39.92 9.03
C ILE A 1100 -40.21 -41.09 8.01
N SER A 1101 -39.52 -40.89 6.88
CA SER A 1101 -39.35 -41.89 5.82
C SER A 1101 -38.65 -43.16 6.31
N THR A 1102 -37.53 -43.02 7.03
CA THR A 1102 -36.84 -44.16 7.64
C THR A 1102 -37.52 -44.64 8.91
N GLN A 1103 -38.19 -43.74 9.64
CA GLN A 1103 -38.92 -44.08 10.87
C GLN A 1103 -40.05 -45.08 10.61
N LEU A 1104 -40.89 -44.84 9.60
CA LEU A 1104 -42.00 -45.73 9.26
C LEU A 1104 -41.52 -47.14 8.90
N THR A 1105 -40.42 -47.22 8.14
CA THR A 1105 -39.84 -48.51 7.76
C THR A 1105 -39.25 -49.23 8.97
N TYR A 1106 -38.51 -48.51 9.81
CA TYR A 1106 -37.94 -49.03 11.05
C TYR A 1106 -39.02 -49.57 12.00
N GLU A 1107 -40.07 -48.79 12.26
CA GLU A 1107 -41.17 -49.18 13.15
C GLU A 1107 -41.93 -50.41 12.62
N MET A 1108 -42.16 -50.47 11.30
CA MET A 1108 -42.76 -51.64 10.65
C MET A 1108 -41.92 -52.90 10.87
N LEU A 1109 -40.59 -52.81 10.69
CA LEU A 1109 -39.69 -53.95 10.81
C LEU A 1109 -39.53 -54.40 12.26
N VAL A 1110 -39.35 -53.48 13.21
CA VAL A 1110 -39.29 -53.79 14.64
C VAL A 1110 -40.57 -54.47 15.12
N LYS A 1111 -41.72 -54.03 14.61
CA LYS A 1111 -43.01 -54.63 14.94
C LYS A 1111 -43.15 -56.06 14.38
N GLN A 1112 -42.65 -56.31 13.18
CA GLN A 1112 -42.81 -57.59 12.49
C GLN A 1112 -41.76 -58.63 12.92
N PHE A 1113 -40.52 -58.21 13.14
CA PHE A 1113 -39.38 -59.06 13.48
C PHE A 1113 -38.61 -58.49 14.68
N PRO A 1114 -39.21 -58.52 15.89
CA PRO A 1114 -38.60 -57.93 17.09
C PRO A 1114 -37.29 -58.60 17.52
N GLU A 1115 -36.99 -59.79 16.99
CA GLU A 1115 -35.73 -60.51 17.24
C GLU A 1115 -34.53 -60.00 16.43
N GLN A 1116 -34.76 -59.19 15.39
CA GLN A 1116 -33.70 -58.66 14.54
C GLN A 1116 -33.14 -57.34 15.09
N PRO A 1117 -31.81 -57.09 14.97
CA PRO A 1117 -31.18 -55.88 15.50
C PRO A 1117 -31.35 -54.72 14.51
N TYR A 1118 -32.56 -54.16 14.43
CA TYR A 1118 -32.79 -52.94 13.67
C TYR A 1118 -32.30 -51.72 14.46
N GLU A 1119 -31.58 -50.82 13.80
CA GLU A 1119 -31.07 -49.58 14.40
C GLU A 1119 -31.48 -48.35 13.58
N ARG A 1120 -31.75 -47.22 14.23
CA ARG A 1120 -32.02 -45.95 13.55
C ARG A 1120 -31.32 -44.79 14.26
N THR A 1121 -30.62 -43.95 13.49
CA THR A 1121 -29.91 -42.78 13.99
C THR A 1121 -30.30 -41.52 13.21
N ILE A 1122 -30.55 -40.44 13.94
CA ILE A 1122 -30.73 -39.10 13.38
C ILE A 1122 -29.45 -38.30 13.57
N ILE A 1123 -28.97 -37.66 12.51
CA ILE A 1123 -27.78 -36.81 12.55
C ILE A 1123 -28.21 -35.33 12.61
N PRO A 1124 -27.90 -34.60 13.70
CA PRO A 1124 -28.26 -33.19 13.84
C PRO A 1124 -27.45 -32.28 12.91
N GLY A 1125 -28.10 -31.29 12.28
CA GLY A 1125 -27.46 -30.28 11.43
C GLY A 1125 -27.12 -30.75 10.02
N TYR A 1126 -27.65 -31.91 9.60
CA TYR A 1126 -27.41 -32.49 8.27
C TYR A 1126 -28.74 -32.61 7.51
N GLY A 1127 -28.67 -32.35 6.20
CA GLY A 1127 -29.74 -32.54 5.24
C GLY A 1127 -29.76 -33.97 4.66
N HIS A 1128 -29.73 -34.08 3.33
CA HIS A 1128 -29.92 -35.34 2.62
C HIS A 1128 -28.59 -36.05 2.29
N ILE A 1129 -27.82 -35.49 1.36
CA ILE A 1129 -26.61 -36.12 0.81
C ILE A 1129 -25.32 -35.64 1.49
N ASP A 1130 -25.38 -34.54 2.25
CA ASP A 1130 -24.29 -34.10 3.13
C ASP A 1130 -23.96 -35.11 4.23
N CYS A 1131 -24.85 -36.05 4.58
CA CYS A 1131 -24.47 -37.22 5.39
C CYS A 1131 -23.43 -38.13 4.70
N ILE A 1132 -23.31 -38.06 3.37
CA ILE A 1132 -22.35 -38.85 2.60
C ILE A 1132 -21.05 -38.09 2.37
N PHE A 1133 -21.11 -36.80 2.04
CA PHE A 1133 -19.90 -36.02 1.69
C PHE A 1133 -19.81 -34.62 2.34
N GLY A 1134 -20.55 -34.35 3.41
CA GLY A 1134 -20.42 -33.10 4.16
C GLY A 1134 -19.01 -32.93 4.72
N LYS A 1135 -18.58 -31.67 4.89
CA LYS A 1135 -17.20 -31.32 5.30
C LYS A 1135 -16.77 -32.00 6.60
N ASN A 1136 -17.72 -32.24 7.49
CA ASN A 1136 -17.52 -32.88 8.80
C ASN A 1136 -18.10 -34.32 8.89
N ALA A 1137 -18.58 -34.90 7.79
CA ALA A 1137 -19.26 -36.20 7.81
C ALA A 1137 -18.36 -37.34 8.34
N ALA A 1138 -17.04 -37.24 8.18
CA ALA A 1138 -16.07 -38.18 8.74
C ALA A 1138 -15.97 -38.17 10.27
N VAL A 1139 -16.39 -37.07 10.90
CA VAL A 1139 -16.44 -36.92 12.36
C VAL A 1139 -17.84 -37.29 12.87
N ASP A 1140 -18.89 -36.84 12.20
CA ASP A 1140 -20.25 -36.91 12.75
C ASP A 1140 -21.04 -38.14 12.29
N VAL A 1141 -20.80 -38.62 11.06
CA VAL A 1141 -21.66 -39.63 10.40
C VAL A 1141 -20.95 -40.97 10.21
N TYR A 1142 -19.73 -40.97 9.66
CA TYR A 1142 -19.03 -42.21 9.33
C TYR A 1142 -18.75 -43.12 10.54
N PRO A 1143 -18.48 -42.61 11.77
CA PRO A 1143 -18.36 -43.46 12.95
C PRO A 1143 -19.63 -44.25 13.26
N VAL A 1144 -20.81 -43.71 12.97
CA VAL A 1144 -22.10 -44.41 13.16
C VAL A 1144 -22.21 -45.58 12.19
N ILE A 1145 -21.83 -45.36 10.93
CA ILE A 1145 -21.81 -46.40 9.89
C ILE A 1145 -20.84 -47.52 10.28
N VAL A 1146 -19.60 -47.19 10.63
CA VAL A 1146 -18.59 -48.20 10.99
C VAL A 1146 -18.98 -48.97 12.24
N LYS A 1147 -19.52 -48.29 13.26
CA LYS A 1147 -20.02 -48.96 14.47
C LYS A 1147 -21.07 -50.02 14.14
N TYR A 1148 -22.00 -49.72 13.23
CA TYR A 1148 -23.01 -50.67 12.79
C TYR A 1148 -22.39 -51.82 11.98
N LEU A 1149 -21.52 -51.50 11.01
CA LEU A 1149 -20.87 -52.50 10.18
C LEU A 1149 -19.95 -53.43 10.98
N ASP A 1150 -19.33 -52.96 12.07
CA ASP A 1150 -18.49 -53.77 12.96
C ASP A 1150 -19.31 -54.72 13.84
N ALA A 1151 -20.56 -54.36 14.14
CA ALA A 1151 -21.44 -55.16 14.99
C ALA A 1151 -22.08 -56.37 14.25
N HIS A 1152 -22.05 -56.39 12.91
CA HIS A 1152 -22.79 -57.33 12.06
C HIS A 1152 -21.98 -57.84 10.86
#